data_AF-A0A954Q1I5-F1
#
_entry.id   AF-A0A954Q1I5-F1
#
_cell.length_a   1.000
_cell.length_b   1.000
_cell.length_c   1.000
_cell.angle_alpha   90.00
_cell.angle_beta   90.00
_cell.angle_gamma   90.00
#
_symmetry.space_group_name_H-M   'P 1'
#
loop_
_entity.id
_entity.type
_entity.pdbx_description
1 polymer ?
#
loop_
_entity_poly.entity_id
_entity_poly.type
_entity_poly.pdbx_seq_one_letter_code
_entity_poly.pdbx_strand_id
1 'polypeptide(L)'
;MTLALSYAMLRTQATIEQTERNSSHRATARQAAMTGMSVALRTINEPTWGGVDTGLSGSLGDGSTYAVSFETGDASLAVSDPDYSEYPYRLTINAIGSVVDPANPQIQSTHRIRSVVQLVRRKLSDAPSNWSTIKPYTVYQWGTGSGREVDIEFPVRINGPVYFQNRINYLSDYPNDGDEKPFDGSIDEVMVLGASASSMVVEAIQAGTLTLQTLVAIPAANAVAWWRFNEANGSTIAVDALGNYNGRYEGSAAGGTPGPTQGGSGSAVFDGYDDHIDVGPVNVSGSAMTILAWIKADDFDSSEGRILSKATGSNDSDHYWMLSTIDVSGRKRLRFRLKTDIGGTDVLQASTGDLTTNTWTFVAAVYDGVTMRLYKDGQLVGWRFKFGSIATSSSVRASIGNNPSGSPRARLLRDLEAMRVAGQGDFRPMAGPISAPLSLTLDHDRRLLEVDSNVPLNDVVIGGGTSPVTHPGDVTSYRLYPGGKSYAPTQLNSSISNVSLAPNPVTNPLGLVKRQSQLVLNNNVTIQGTVLVYDSGSSGRIELRGTGIKVAPVSLPSLYGDSTIYQLPSIIARDDVEVYSGSSSSLSGLVMAWDDLQCFQGKQSTALSVTGQLIAGELEIEARDEWDQSSSWWDSRHKEFLAQLGGSSPNPYFPTWLQTNHALDYQPKLTIQPDPSSVSYHWHDWSKPLFEAHPDDGGLRWDLLEWQDGN
;
A
#
# COMPACT_ATOMS: atom_id res chain seq x y z
N MET A 1 -79.37 44.26 58.51
CA MET A 1 -78.28 44.87 57.71
C MET A 1 -76.90 44.53 58.23
N THR A 2 -76.65 44.56 59.55
CA THR A 2 -75.33 44.30 60.17
C THR A 2 -74.74 42.92 59.86
N LEU A 3 -75.53 41.84 59.94
CA LEU A 3 -75.09 40.47 59.62
C LEU A 3 -74.66 40.27 58.16
N ALA A 4 -75.31 40.96 57.21
CA ALA A 4 -74.99 40.87 55.78
C ALA A 4 -73.69 41.61 55.44
N LEU A 5 -73.42 42.76 56.10
CA LEU A 5 -72.18 43.52 55.94
C LEU A 5 -70.99 42.75 56.55
N SER A 6 -71.16 42.18 57.74
CA SER A 6 -70.12 41.36 58.39
C SER A 6 -69.80 40.10 57.59
N TYR A 7 -70.82 39.43 57.01
CA TYR A 7 -70.61 38.27 56.14
C TYR A 7 -69.88 38.64 54.84
N ALA A 8 -70.23 39.78 54.23
CA ALA A 8 -69.54 40.26 53.02
C ALA A 8 -68.07 40.62 53.32
N MET A 9 -67.80 41.30 54.44
CA MET A 9 -66.42 41.63 54.87
C MET A 9 -65.59 40.37 55.17
N LEU A 10 -66.15 39.40 55.91
CA LEU A 10 -65.47 38.13 56.19
C LEU A 10 -65.17 37.34 54.91
N ARG A 11 -66.10 37.33 53.94
CA ARG A 11 -65.88 36.67 52.65
C ARG A 11 -64.81 37.38 51.82
N THR A 12 -64.79 38.71 51.80
CA THR A 12 -63.74 39.48 51.12
C THR A 12 -62.38 39.26 51.76
N GLN A 13 -62.29 39.31 53.10
CA GLN A 13 -61.05 39.07 53.83
C GLN A 13 -60.52 37.64 53.61
N ALA A 14 -61.39 36.63 53.69
CA ALA A 14 -61.02 35.24 53.38
C ALA A 14 -60.54 35.07 51.92
N THR A 15 -61.12 35.82 50.97
CA THR A 15 -60.68 35.78 49.56
C THR A 15 -59.31 36.43 49.36
N ILE A 16 -59.04 37.55 50.04
CA ILE A 16 -57.75 38.23 50.03
C ILE A 16 -56.68 37.31 50.64
N GLU A 17 -56.92 36.76 51.84
CA GLU A 17 -56.00 35.82 52.49
C GLU A 17 -55.73 34.57 51.63
N GLN A 18 -56.74 34.05 50.93
CA GLN A 18 -56.55 32.94 49.99
C GLN A 18 -55.70 33.34 48.78
N THR A 19 -55.89 34.55 48.25
CA THR A 19 -55.12 35.05 47.10
C THR A 19 -53.67 35.31 47.46
N GLU A 20 -53.42 35.91 48.64
CA GLU A 20 -52.07 36.11 49.17
C GLU A 20 -51.37 34.78 49.45
N ARG A 21 -52.06 33.81 50.07
CA ARG A 21 -51.52 32.45 50.27
C ARG A 21 -51.18 31.77 48.95
N ASN A 22 -52.08 31.80 47.96
CA ASN A 22 -51.82 31.23 46.64
C ASN A 22 -50.68 31.95 45.90
N SER A 23 -50.51 33.26 46.10
CA SER A 23 -49.39 34.01 45.54
C SER A 23 -48.07 33.62 46.21
N SER A 24 -48.07 33.49 47.54
CA SER A 24 -46.93 33.03 48.34
C SER A 24 -46.51 31.61 47.93
N HIS A 25 -47.45 30.67 47.86
CA HIS A 25 -47.18 29.29 47.45
C HIS A 25 -46.60 29.20 46.03
N ARG A 26 -47.06 30.02 45.08
CA ARG A 26 -46.46 30.09 43.74
C ARG A 26 -45.02 30.61 43.78
N ALA A 27 -44.74 31.64 44.58
CA ALA A 27 -43.37 32.14 44.75
C ALA A 27 -42.43 31.09 45.38
N THR A 28 -42.91 30.38 46.41
CA THR A 28 -42.15 29.29 47.06
C THR A 28 -41.92 28.12 46.10
N ALA A 29 -42.92 27.72 45.31
CA ALA A 29 -42.76 26.67 44.30
C ALA A 29 -41.70 27.07 43.24
N ARG A 30 -41.69 28.33 42.79
CA ARG A 30 -40.65 28.85 41.88
C ARG A 30 -39.26 28.83 42.51
N GLN A 31 -39.11 29.24 43.76
CA GLN A 31 -37.83 29.16 44.49
C GLN A 31 -37.34 27.71 44.65
N ALA A 32 -38.27 26.78 44.93
CA ALA A 32 -37.94 25.36 44.99
C ALA A 32 -37.47 24.83 43.63
N ALA A 33 -38.12 25.23 42.53
CA ALA A 33 -37.70 24.87 41.18
C ALA A 33 -36.31 25.44 40.84
N MET A 34 -36.03 26.70 41.20
CA MET A 34 -34.70 27.33 41.02
C MET A 34 -33.61 26.60 41.82
N THR A 35 -33.93 26.17 43.04
CA THR A 35 -33.01 25.38 43.87
C THR A 35 -32.73 24.03 43.23
N GLY A 36 -33.76 23.32 42.78
CA GLY A 36 -33.62 22.07 42.04
C GLY A 36 -32.77 22.22 40.78
N MET A 37 -33.00 23.27 39.99
CA MET A 37 -32.22 23.56 38.79
C MET A 37 -30.75 23.88 39.11
N SER A 38 -30.48 24.64 40.17
CA SER A 38 -29.11 24.96 40.61
C SER A 38 -28.36 23.71 41.07
N VAL A 39 -29.04 22.82 41.81
CA VAL A 39 -28.49 21.51 42.20
C VAL A 39 -28.19 20.68 40.95
N ALA A 40 -29.13 20.63 40.00
CA ALA A 40 -28.97 19.89 38.75
C ALA A 40 -27.76 20.34 37.94
N LEU A 41 -27.64 21.65 37.69
CA LEU A 41 -26.51 22.23 36.95
C LEU A 41 -25.16 21.97 37.64
N ARG A 42 -25.13 21.94 38.98
CA ARG A 42 -23.94 21.53 39.71
C ARG A 42 -23.65 20.04 39.53
N THR A 43 -24.66 19.19 39.72
CA THR A 43 -24.51 17.73 39.68
C THR A 43 -24.03 17.24 38.32
N ILE A 44 -24.52 17.78 37.19
CA ILE A 44 -24.05 17.35 35.85
C ILE A 44 -22.58 17.67 35.57
N ASN A 45 -21.94 18.51 36.40
CA ASN A 45 -20.51 18.81 36.36
C ASN A 45 -19.70 17.93 37.33
N GLU A 46 -20.34 17.03 38.09
CA GLU A 46 -19.70 16.12 39.02
C GLU A 46 -19.54 14.73 38.36
N PRO A 47 -18.48 13.97 38.69
CA PRO A 47 -18.22 12.66 38.07
C PRO A 47 -19.20 11.58 38.55
N THR A 48 -19.95 11.87 39.62
CA THR A 48 -20.94 11.00 40.24
C THR A 48 -22.34 11.18 39.68
N TRP A 49 -22.54 12.03 38.66
CA TRP A 49 -23.86 12.19 38.04
C TRP A 49 -24.38 10.87 37.46
N GLY A 50 -25.59 10.49 37.87
CA GLY A 50 -26.22 9.23 37.47
C GLY A 50 -26.67 9.17 36.00
N GLY A 51 -26.71 10.31 35.30
CA GLY A 51 -27.02 10.39 33.88
C GLY A 51 -28.49 10.72 33.55
N VAL A 52 -28.80 10.66 32.26
CA VAL A 52 -30.08 11.10 31.67
C VAL A 52 -31.29 10.27 32.06
N ASP A 53 -31.10 9.05 32.56
CA ASP A 53 -32.19 8.18 33.03
C ASP A 53 -32.39 8.25 34.55
N THR A 54 -31.76 9.23 35.21
CA THR A 54 -31.86 9.43 36.66
C THR A 54 -32.62 10.70 37.00
N GLY A 55 -33.16 10.75 38.22
CA GLY A 55 -33.82 11.93 38.77
C GLY A 55 -33.13 12.42 40.03
N LEU A 56 -33.23 13.72 40.29
CA LEU A 56 -32.83 14.31 41.57
C LEU A 56 -34.07 14.81 42.28
N SER A 57 -34.13 14.64 43.59
CA SER A 57 -35.19 15.25 44.39
C SER A 57 -34.65 15.68 45.74
N GLY A 58 -35.34 16.64 46.37
CA GLY A 58 -34.98 17.13 47.69
C GLY A 58 -36.13 17.85 48.35
N SER A 59 -36.08 17.92 49.68
CA SER A 59 -36.99 18.72 50.50
C SER A 59 -36.25 19.95 51.03
N LEU A 60 -36.91 21.10 50.99
CA LEU A 60 -36.38 22.38 51.48
C LEU A 60 -37.00 22.80 52.82
N GLY A 61 -37.85 21.94 53.41
CA GLY A 61 -38.63 22.25 54.61
C GLY A 61 -40.01 22.85 54.29
N ASP A 62 -40.89 22.94 55.30
CA ASP A 62 -42.20 23.60 55.23
C ASP A 62 -43.11 23.13 54.08
N GLY A 63 -43.08 21.84 53.75
CA GLY A 63 -43.89 21.26 52.67
C GLY A 63 -43.39 21.59 51.27
N SER A 64 -42.22 22.23 51.13
CA SER A 64 -41.59 22.53 49.85
C SER A 64 -40.56 21.48 49.41
N THR A 65 -40.62 21.09 48.15
CA THR A 65 -39.79 20.05 47.54
C THR A 65 -39.45 20.40 46.10
N TYR A 66 -38.37 19.83 45.57
CA TYR A 66 -38.08 19.85 44.14
C TYR A 66 -37.89 18.44 43.60
N ALA A 67 -38.19 18.27 42.31
CA ALA A 67 -37.86 17.09 41.52
C ALA A 67 -37.26 17.55 40.19
N VAL A 68 -36.17 16.92 39.76
CA VAL A 68 -35.47 17.21 38.51
C VAL A 68 -35.43 15.94 37.68
N SER A 69 -35.74 16.07 36.39
CA SER A 69 -35.45 15.07 35.37
C SER A 69 -34.46 15.60 34.34
N PHE A 70 -33.73 14.66 33.75
CA PHE A 70 -32.77 14.88 32.68
C PHE A 70 -33.26 14.18 31.42
N GLU A 71 -33.09 14.79 30.25
CA GLU A 71 -33.50 14.22 28.96
C GLU A 71 -32.44 14.52 27.92
N THR A 72 -32.02 13.51 27.15
CA THR A 72 -31.05 13.75 26.05
C THR A 72 -31.70 14.56 24.94
N GLY A 73 -30.96 15.55 24.46
CA GLY A 73 -31.31 16.39 23.34
C GLY A 73 -32.20 17.57 23.69
N ASP A 74 -32.70 18.18 22.62
CA ASP A 74 -33.53 19.36 22.68
C ASP A 74 -34.71 19.19 21.72
N ALA A 75 -35.91 19.11 22.28
CA ALA A 75 -37.14 18.86 21.52
C ALA A 75 -37.54 20.02 20.60
N SER A 76 -36.97 21.23 20.76
CA SER A 76 -37.19 22.33 19.81
C SER A 76 -36.42 22.19 18.50
N LEU A 77 -35.40 21.34 18.43
CA LEU A 77 -34.64 21.12 17.19
C LEU A 77 -35.42 20.25 16.22
N ALA A 78 -35.96 20.86 15.16
CA ALA A 78 -36.49 20.12 14.02
C ALA A 78 -35.35 19.47 13.22
N VAL A 79 -35.66 18.43 12.44
CA VAL A 79 -34.65 17.72 11.61
C VAL A 79 -33.94 18.65 10.62
N SER A 80 -34.60 19.72 10.19
CA SER A 80 -34.05 20.74 9.29
C SER A 80 -33.20 21.82 10.00
N ASP A 81 -33.14 21.80 11.33
CA ASP A 81 -32.38 22.78 12.11
C ASP A 81 -30.87 22.58 11.88
N PRO A 82 -30.09 23.64 11.62
CA PRO A 82 -28.63 23.54 11.48
C PRO A 82 -27.94 22.87 12.67
N ASP A 83 -28.49 23.03 13.88
CA ASP A 83 -27.95 22.45 15.11
C ASP A 83 -28.52 21.05 15.40
N TYR A 84 -29.34 20.46 14.52
CA TYR A 84 -29.93 19.14 14.76
C TYR A 84 -28.86 18.04 14.98
N SER A 85 -27.67 18.21 14.39
CA SER A 85 -26.52 17.33 14.64
C SER A 85 -25.96 17.41 16.08
N GLU A 86 -26.24 18.50 16.81
CA GLU A 86 -25.88 18.70 18.21
C GLU A 86 -26.88 18.08 19.18
N TYR A 87 -28.04 17.63 18.72
CA TYR A 87 -29.05 16.96 19.54
C TYR A 87 -28.47 15.92 20.51
N PRO A 88 -27.64 14.94 20.11
CA PRO A 88 -27.11 13.94 21.03
C PRO A 88 -26.15 14.51 22.08
N TYR A 89 -25.62 15.72 21.87
CA TYR A 89 -24.70 16.42 22.78
C TYR A 89 -25.40 17.48 23.64
N ARG A 90 -26.71 17.66 23.49
CA ARG A 90 -27.54 18.52 24.34
C ARG A 90 -28.22 17.73 25.46
N LEU A 91 -28.52 18.43 26.54
CA LEU A 91 -29.23 17.91 27.71
C LEU A 91 -30.35 18.90 28.07
N THR A 92 -31.59 18.43 28.01
CA THR A 92 -32.74 19.16 28.56
C THR A 92 -32.90 18.78 30.03
N ILE A 93 -32.95 19.79 30.90
CA ILE A 93 -33.14 19.67 32.34
C ILE A 93 -34.50 20.26 32.69
N ASN A 94 -35.33 19.49 33.38
CA ASN A 94 -36.64 19.93 33.84
C ASN A 94 -36.68 19.90 35.37
N ALA A 95 -36.82 21.07 36.01
CA ALA A 95 -36.97 21.17 37.45
C ALA A 95 -38.41 21.58 37.80
N ILE A 96 -39.08 20.74 38.60
CA ILE A 96 -40.42 20.99 39.15
C ILE A 96 -40.27 21.28 40.64
N GLY A 97 -40.56 22.52 41.03
CA GLY A 97 -40.73 22.90 42.42
C GLY A 97 -42.18 22.72 42.85
N SER A 98 -42.40 22.22 44.05
CA SER A 98 -43.71 21.96 44.62
C SER A 98 -43.77 22.49 46.05
N VAL A 99 -44.91 23.07 46.44
CA VAL A 99 -45.23 23.36 47.83
C VAL A 99 -46.63 22.88 48.15
N VAL A 100 -46.77 22.20 49.27
CA VAL A 100 -48.05 21.70 49.80
C VAL A 100 -48.54 22.67 50.87
N ASP A 101 -49.84 23.02 50.85
CA ASP A 101 -50.44 23.87 51.88
C ASP A 101 -50.44 23.13 53.23
N PRO A 102 -49.79 23.68 54.29
CA PRO A 102 -49.74 23.04 55.60
C PRO A 102 -51.12 22.81 56.24
N ALA A 103 -52.11 23.65 55.90
CA ALA A 103 -53.47 23.56 56.41
C ALA A 103 -54.35 22.58 55.62
N ASN A 104 -54.00 22.29 54.36
CA ASN A 104 -54.67 21.28 53.56
C ASN A 104 -53.68 20.60 52.59
N PRO A 105 -53.15 19.42 52.95
CA PRO A 105 -52.17 18.73 52.13
C PRO A 105 -52.64 18.29 50.73
N GLN A 106 -53.93 18.44 50.43
CA GLN A 106 -54.49 18.20 49.09
C GLN A 106 -54.32 19.39 48.14
N ILE A 107 -53.91 20.56 48.65
CA ILE A 107 -53.66 21.76 47.84
C ILE A 107 -52.15 21.88 47.61
N GLN A 108 -51.75 21.80 46.35
CA GLN A 108 -50.35 21.90 45.92
C GLN A 108 -50.20 23.00 44.87
N SER A 109 -49.18 23.84 45.02
CA SER A 109 -48.71 24.73 43.95
C SER A 109 -47.42 24.16 43.35
N THR A 110 -47.31 24.20 42.02
CA THR A 110 -46.12 23.71 41.31
C THR A 110 -45.60 24.78 40.36
N HIS A 111 -44.30 24.76 40.08
CA HIS A 111 -43.64 25.65 39.12
C HIS A 111 -42.59 24.86 38.36
N ARG A 112 -42.48 25.08 37.04
CA ARG A 112 -41.51 24.39 36.18
C ARG A 112 -40.47 25.36 35.62
N ILE A 113 -39.20 24.98 35.75
CA ILE A 113 -38.10 25.61 35.02
C ILE A 113 -37.52 24.56 34.07
N ARG A 114 -37.37 24.93 32.79
CA ARG A 114 -36.70 24.12 31.77
C ARG A 114 -35.40 24.82 31.37
N SER A 115 -34.33 24.06 31.25
CA SER A 115 -33.06 24.55 30.73
C SER A 115 -32.49 23.56 29.71
N VAL A 116 -31.81 24.08 28.69
CA VAL A 116 -31.05 23.27 27.73
C VAL A 116 -29.59 23.65 27.84
N VAL A 117 -28.74 22.65 28.01
CA VAL A 117 -27.28 22.81 28.03
C VAL A 117 -26.63 21.95 26.94
N GLN A 118 -25.46 22.35 26.45
CA GLN A 118 -24.68 21.62 25.45
C GLN A 118 -23.33 21.21 25.99
N LEU A 119 -22.92 19.97 25.72
CA LEU A 119 -21.64 19.44 26.16
C LEU A 119 -20.49 20.22 25.52
N VAL A 120 -19.60 20.75 26.36
CA VAL A 120 -18.31 21.30 25.94
C VAL A 120 -17.33 20.14 25.82
N ARG A 121 -17.18 19.63 24.60
CA ARG A 121 -16.31 18.49 24.26
C ARG A 121 -14.85 18.91 24.39
N ARG A 122 -14.13 18.47 25.43
CA ARG A 122 -12.72 18.85 25.66
C ARG A 122 -11.73 17.71 25.48
N LYS A 123 -12.19 16.46 25.56
CA LYS A 123 -11.34 15.27 25.49
C LYS A 123 -12.10 14.11 24.84
N LEU A 124 -11.46 13.44 23.88
CA LEU A 124 -11.85 12.09 23.43
C LEU A 124 -11.28 11.04 24.39
N SER A 125 -11.93 9.88 24.43
CA SER A 125 -11.36 8.66 25.01
C SER A 125 -9.92 8.42 24.54
N ASP A 126 -9.09 7.81 25.39
CA ASP A 126 -7.68 7.61 25.07
C ASP A 126 -7.50 6.64 23.88
N ALA A 127 -6.57 6.96 22.98
CA ALA A 127 -6.20 6.08 21.88
C ALA A 127 -5.36 4.88 22.38
N PRO A 128 -5.28 3.77 21.60
CA PRO A 128 -4.39 2.66 21.90
C PRO A 128 -2.93 3.09 22.08
N SER A 129 -2.17 2.41 22.94
CA SER A 129 -0.77 2.78 23.24
C SER A 129 0.13 2.82 22.00
N ASN A 130 -0.12 1.94 21.03
CA ASN A 130 0.67 1.80 19.81
C ASN A 130 0.15 2.69 18.66
N TRP A 131 -0.87 3.53 18.90
CA TRP A 131 -1.53 4.28 17.83
C TRP A 131 -0.56 5.21 17.08
N SER A 132 0.40 5.79 17.78
CA SER A 132 1.41 6.70 17.21
C SER A 132 2.38 6.02 16.22
N THR A 133 2.60 4.72 16.33
CA THR A 133 3.51 3.97 15.43
C THR A 133 2.84 3.58 14.12
N ILE A 134 1.50 3.53 14.10
CA ILE A 134 0.70 3.11 12.95
C ILE A 134 0.35 4.30 12.07
N LYS A 135 -0.04 5.43 12.70
CA LYS A 135 -0.50 6.66 12.04
C LYS A 135 0.32 7.16 10.85
N PRO A 136 1.67 7.08 10.85
CA PRO A 136 2.46 7.63 9.76
C PRO A 136 2.25 6.93 8.42
N TYR A 137 1.73 5.70 8.41
CA TYR A 137 1.64 4.86 7.23
C TYR A 137 0.24 4.89 6.60
N THR A 138 0.20 4.98 5.27
CA THR A 138 -1.04 4.79 4.49
C THR A 138 -1.50 3.34 4.54
N VAL A 139 -0.55 2.40 4.45
CA VAL A 139 -0.80 0.97 4.66
C VAL A 139 0.09 0.47 5.79
N TYR A 140 -0.52 -0.16 6.78
CA TYR A 140 0.17 -0.83 7.86
C TYR A 140 -0.24 -2.31 7.88
N GLN A 141 0.63 -3.18 7.37
CA GLN A 141 0.46 -4.62 7.44
C GLN A 141 1.19 -5.16 8.68
N TRP A 142 0.50 -5.99 9.48
CA TRP A 142 1.06 -6.63 10.67
C TRP A 142 0.95 -8.15 10.61
N GLY A 143 1.70 -8.86 11.45
CA GLY A 143 1.66 -10.32 11.52
C GLY A 143 2.96 -10.90 10.98
N THR A 144 3.39 -12.01 11.56
CA THR A 144 4.61 -12.74 11.17
C THR A 144 4.32 -14.22 11.23
N GLY A 145 4.53 -14.97 10.14
CA GLY A 145 4.32 -16.42 10.12
C GLY A 145 4.70 -17.03 8.78
N SER A 146 5.21 -18.26 8.79
CA SER A 146 5.62 -18.98 7.59
C SER A 146 4.40 -19.23 6.68
N GLY A 147 4.33 -18.52 5.56
CA GLY A 147 3.26 -18.64 4.56
C GLY A 147 2.37 -17.40 4.40
N ARG A 148 2.58 -16.34 5.20
CA ARG A 148 1.90 -15.04 5.05
C ARG A 148 2.76 -14.10 4.20
N GLU A 149 2.19 -13.54 3.14
CA GLU A 149 2.91 -12.74 2.14
C GLU A 149 2.19 -11.40 1.89
N VAL A 150 2.88 -10.44 1.27
CA VAL A 150 2.28 -9.21 0.76
C VAL A 150 2.36 -9.30 -0.76
N ASP A 151 1.25 -9.74 -1.36
CA ASP A 151 1.12 -9.90 -2.81
C ASP A 151 0.61 -8.61 -3.43
N ILE A 152 1.39 -8.05 -4.35
CA ILE A 152 1.07 -6.82 -5.05
C ILE A 152 1.15 -7.08 -6.54
N GLU A 153 0.01 -7.29 -7.17
CA GLU A 153 -0.11 -7.52 -8.60
C GLU A 153 -0.64 -6.26 -9.34
N PHE A 154 -0.13 -6.03 -10.56
CA PHE A 154 -0.47 -4.88 -11.42
C PHE A 154 -1.78 -5.10 -12.23
N PRO A 155 -2.66 -4.10 -12.47
CA PRO A 155 -2.57 -2.68 -12.16
C PRO A 155 -3.18 -2.34 -10.80
N VAL A 156 -2.32 -1.84 -9.91
CA VAL A 156 -2.68 -1.30 -8.60
C VAL A 156 -1.90 -0.02 -8.37
N ARG A 157 -2.33 0.81 -7.41
CA ARG A 157 -1.54 1.94 -6.93
C ARG A 157 -1.71 2.15 -5.43
N ILE A 158 -0.61 2.12 -4.71
CA ILE A 158 -0.51 2.46 -3.29
C ILE A 158 0.35 3.72 -3.16
N ASN A 159 -0.29 4.78 -2.68
CA ASN A 159 0.31 6.09 -2.46
C ASN A 159 0.68 6.27 -1.00
N GLY A 160 1.79 6.97 -0.76
CA GLY A 160 2.26 7.28 0.59
C GLY A 160 3.16 6.20 1.19
N PRO A 161 3.67 6.44 2.40
CA PRO A 161 4.54 5.50 3.10
C PRO A 161 3.77 4.24 3.52
N VAL A 162 4.41 3.08 3.39
CA VAL A 162 3.84 1.79 3.82
C VAL A 162 4.77 1.06 4.79
N TYR A 163 4.18 0.22 5.63
CA TYR A 163 4.87 -0.65 6.56
C TYR A 163 4.39 -2.08 6.35
N PHE A 164 5.30 -3.00 6.05
CA PHE A 164 5.03 -4.42 5.85
C PHE A 164 5.90 -5.25 6.80
N GLN A 165 5.31 -6.23 7.50
CA GLN A 165 6.05 -7.17 8.37
C GLN A 165 6.37 -8.50 7.68
N ASN A 166 5.64 -8.83 6.61
CA ASN A 166 5.81 -10.07 5.86
C ASN A 166 6.68 -9.88 4.60
N ARG A 167 7.02 -11.01 3.96
CA ARG A 167 7.70 -11.06 2.66
C ARG A 167 6.85 -10.33 1.61
N ILE A 168 7.49 -9.51 0.78
CA ILE A 168 6.83 -8.86 -0.35
C ILE A 168 6.99 -9.73 -1.58
N ASN A 169 5.89 -10.07 -2.24
CA ASN A 169 5.84 -10.64 -3.58
C ASN A 169 5.39 -9.55 -4.55
N TYR A 170 6.29 -9.15 -5.44
CA TYR A 170 6.06 -7.97 -6.26
C TYR A 170 5.91 -8.34 -7.73
N LEU A 171 4.66 -8.28 -8.21
CA LEU A 171 4.28 -8.57 -9.59
C LEU A 171 4.66 -10.00 -10.05
N SER A 172 4.60 -10.95 -9.13
CA SER A 172 4.98 -12.36 -9.35
C SER A 172 4.23 -13.03 -10.49
N ASP A 173 2.98 -12.65 -10.73
CA ASP A 173 2.13 -13.20 -11.80
C ASP A 173 2.31 -12.48 -13.16
N TYR A 174 3.01 -11.34 -13.19
CA TYR A 174 3.17 -10.48 -14.37
C TYR A 174 4.59 -10.45 -14.93
N PRO A 175 4.78 -10.06 -16.21
CA PRO A 175 5.50 -10.82 -17.21
C PRO A 175 6.68 -11.64 -16.72
N ASN A 176 6.55 -12.96 -16.90
CA ASN A 176 7.54 -13.97 -16.53
C ASN A 176 9.00 -13.51 -16.69
N ASP A 177 9.76 -13.68 -15.62
CA ASP A 177 11.20 -13.59 -15.51
C ASP A 177 11.92 -14.78 -16.16
N GLY A 178 11.31 -15.39 -17.18
CA GLY A 178 11.74 -16.63 -17.82
C GLY A 178 13.21 -16.63 -18.17
N ASP A 179 13.98 -17.18 -17.24
CA ASP A 179 15.43 -17.20 -17.18
C ASP A 179 16.05 -15.86 -17.57
N GLU A 180 16.16 -14.93 -16.62
CA GLU A 180 17.17 -13.88 -16.71
C GLU A 180 18.51 -14.53 -17.08
N LYS A 181 18.99 -14.23 -18.31
CA LYS A 181 20.30 -14.67 -18.84
C LYS A 181 21.43 -13.62 -18.76
N PRO A 182 21.38 -12.59 -17.88
CA PRO A 182 22.47 -11.66 -17.70
C PRO A 182 23.62 -12.35 -16.97
N PHE A 183 24.82 -11.81 -17.13
CA PHE A 183 25.96 -12.19 -16.34
C PHE A 183 25.93 -11.47 -14.98
N ASP A 184 26.17 -12.18 -13.89
CA ASP A 184 26.40 -11.59 -12.57
C ASP A 184 27.90 -11.56 -12.26
N GLY A 185 28.44 -10.37 -12.04
CA GLY A 185 29.81 -10.13 -11.65
C GLY A 185 30.55 -9.19 -12.60
N SER A 186 31.88 -9.35 -12.69
CA SER A 186 32.75 -8.46 -13.45
C SER A 186 33.25 -9.08 -14.75
N ILE A 187 33.26 -8.30 -15.84
CA ILE A 187 33.86 -8.66 -17.13
C ILE A 187 34.94 -7.65 -17.49
N ASP A 188 36.10 -8.14 -17.95
CA ASP A 188 37.22 -7.31 -18.40
C ASP A 188 37.82 -7.78 -19.74
N GLU A 189 38.50 -6.87 -20.45
CA GLU A 189 39.32 -7.14 -21.63
C GLU A 189 38.60 -7.99 -22.71
N VAL A 190 37.39 -7.57 -23.07
CA VAL A 190 36.56 -8.27 -24.08
C VAL A 190 37.07 -7.94 -25.48
N MET A 191 37.46 -8.96 -26.25
CA MET A 191 37.97 -8.80 -27.61
C MET A 191 37.28 -9.75 -28.59
N VAL A 192 36.99 -9.24 -29.79
CA VAL A 192 36.49 -10.01 -30.93
C VAL A 192 37.50 -9.93 -32.07
N LEU A 193 37.92 -11.10 -32.56
CA LEU A 193 38.77 -11.25 -33.74
C LEU A 193 37.98 -11.92 -34.86
N GLY A 194 38.19 -11.48 -36.10
CA GLY A 194 37.74 -12.15 -37.32
C GLY A 194 38.73 -13.19 -37.84
N ALA A 195 39.57 -13.73 -36.96
CA ALA A 195 40.51 -14.81 -37.23
C ALA A 195 40.46 -15.85 -36.10
N SER A 196 40.93 -17.06 -36.38
CA SER A 196 41.04 -18.12 -35.37
C SER A 196 42.38 -18.02 -34.64
N ALA A 197 42.32 -17.88 -33.31
CA ALA A 197 43.51 -17.99 -32.47
C ALA A 197 43.93 -19.47 -32.33
N SER A 198 45.22 -19.76 -32.46
CA SER A 198 45.76 -21.08 -32.13
C SER A 198 45.76 -21.29 -30.62
N SER A 199 45.84 -22.54 -30.15
CA SER A 199 45.94 -22.84 -28.72
C SER A 199 47.14 -22.13 -28.07
N MET A 200 48.28 -22.06 -28.76
CA MET A 200 49.46 -21.32 -28.29
C MET A 200 49.19 -19.82 -28.09
N VAL A 201 48.38 -19.20 -28.95
CA VAL A 201 48.02 -17.78 -28.80
C VAL A 201 47.10 -17.60 -27.59
N VAL A 202 46.10 -18.47 -27.42
CA VAL A 202 45.18 -18.43 -26.28
C VAL A 202 45.93 -18.64 -24.96
N GLU A 203 46.85 -19.62 -24.90
CA GLU A 203 47.72 -19.87 -23.75
C GLU A 203 48.66 -18.68 -23.48
N ALA A 204 49.27 -18.10 -24.51
CA ALA A 204 50.18 -16.98 -24.36
C ALA A 204 49.50 -15.72 -23.81
N ILE A 205 48.24 -15.45 -24.23
CA ILE A 205 47.43 -14.35 -23.71
C ILE A 205 47.08 -14.58 -22.24
N GLN A 206 46.63 -15.78 -21.90
CA GLN A 206 46.30 -16.14 -20.52
C GLN A 206 47.51 -15.99 -19.59
N ALA A 207 48.68 -16.48 -20.01
CA ALA A 207 49.90 -16.42 -19.24
C ALA A 207 50.52 -15.01 -19.17
N GLY A 208 49.92 -14.02 -19.85
CA GLY A 208 50.43 -12.64 -19.93
C GLY A 208 51.72 -12.49 -20.76
N THR A 209 52.13 -13.53 -21.49
CA THR A 209 53.34 -13.50 -22.35
C THR A 209 53.08 -12.84 -23.71
N LEU A 210 51.82 -12.78 -24.13
CA LEU A 210 51.34 -12.03 -25.28
C LEU A 210 50.22 -11.09 -24.81
N THR A 211 50.30 -9.79 -25.09
CA THR A 211 49.26 -8.84 -24.68
C THR A 211 48.22 -8.64 -25.78
N LEU A 212 46.98 -8.33 -25.41
CA LEU A 212 45.93 -7.99 -26.38
C LEU A 212 46.31 -6.78 -27.25
N GLN A 213 47.05 -5.81 -26.69
CA GLN A 213 47.62 -4.70 -27.44
C GLN A 213 48.59 -5.14 -28.55
N THR A 214 49.47 -6.11 -28.26
CA THR A 214 50.38 -6.66 -29.28
C THR A 214 49.64 -7.48 -30.33
N LEU A 215 48.56 -8.16 -29.95
CA LEU A 215 47.74 -8.95 -30.86
C LEU A 215 47.00 -8.06 -31.88
N VAL A 216 46.45 -6.93 -31.42
CA VAL A 216 45.79 -5.93 -32.29
C VAL A 216 46.74 -5.37 -33.36
N ALA A 217 48.04 -5.28 -33.06
CA ALA A 217 49.04 -4.80 -34.01
C ALA A 217 49.39 -5.81 -35.11
N ILE A 218 48.91 -7.06 -35.02
CA ILE A 218 49.15 -8.12 -36.01
C ILE A 218 48.00 -8.10 -37.03
N PRO A 219 48.23 -7.74 -38.31
CA PRO A 219 47.17 -7.69 -39.31
C PRO A 219 46.42 -9.02 -39.49
N ALA A 220 47.13 -10.14 -39.35
CA ALA A 220 46.54 -11.47 -39.45
C ALA A 220 45.58 -11.83 -38.29
N ALA A 221 45.61 -11.10 -37.17
CA ALA A 221 44.65 -11.29 -36.08
C ALA A 221 43.26 -10.77 -36.42
N ASN A 222 43.14 -9.89 -37.44
CA ASN A 222 41.87 -9.33 -37.90
C ASN A 222 41.00 -8.82 -36.73
N ALA A 223 41.55 -7.93 -35.90
CA ALA A 223 40.86 -7.42 -34.73
C ALA A 223 39.62 -6.60 -35.14
N VAL A 224 38.46 -6.96 -34.59
CA VAL A 224 37.15 -6.37 -34.93
C VAL A 224 36.74 -5.33 -33.89
N ALA A 225 36.84 -5.68 -32.60
CA ALA A 225 36.50 -4.81 -31.48
C ALA A 225 37.29 -5.22 -30.22
N TRP A 226 37.58 -4.24 -29.35
CA TRP A 226 38.26 -4.47 -28.06
C TRP A 226 37.81 -3.47 -26.99
N TRP A 227 37.08 -3.95 -25.99
CA TRP A 227 36.65 -3.16 -24.82
C TRP A 227 37.51 -3.50 -23.61
N ARG A 228 38.18 -2.49 -23.08
CA ARG A 228 39.16 -2.62 -22.00
C ARG A 228 38.62 -2.26 -20.61
N PHE A 229 37.45 -1.64 -20.57
CA PHE A 229 36.78 -1.15 -19.35
C PHE A 229 37.66 -0.38 -18.35
N ASN A 230 38.54 0.45 -18.89
CA ASN A 230 39.52 1.25 -18.16
C ASN A 230 39.13 2.74 -18.08
N GLU A 231 37.95 3.09 -18.58
CA GLU A 231 37.34 4.40 -18.44
C GLU A 231 37.02 4.76 -16.97
N ALA A 232 36.79 6.05 -16.72
CA ALA A 232 36.56 6.54 -15.37
C ALA A 232 35.23 6.01 -14.81
N ASN A 233 35.16 5.81 -13.49
CA ASN A 233 33.92 5.43 -12.81
C ASN A 233 32.76 6.39 -13.17
N GLY A 234 31.60 5.83 -13.51
CA GLY A 234 30.42 6.57 -13.97
C GLY A 234 30.42 6.94 -15.46
N SER A 235 31.37 6.45 -16.26
CA SER A 235 31.34 6.63 -17.71
C SER A 235 30.12 5.95 -18.33
N THR A 236 29.46 6.63 -19.27
CA THR A 236 28.28 6.11 -19.98
C THR A 236 28.61 5.41 -21.29
N ILE A 237 29.87 5.47 -21.72
CA ILE A 237 30.37 4.89 -22.97
C ILE A 237 31.50 3.92 -22.67
N ALA A 238 31.36 2.68 -23.13
CA ALA A 238 32.43 1.69 -23.17
C ALA A 238 33.25 1.91 -24.44
N VAL A 239 34.51 2.31 -24.30
CA VAL A 239 35.35 2.63 -25.45
C VAL A 239 35.86 1.34 -26.10
N ASP A 240 35.58 1.17 -27.40
CA ASP A 240 36.30 0.22 -28.24
C ASP A 240 37.64 0.84 -28.62
N ALA A 241 38.74 0.20 -28.22
CA ALA A 241 40.10 0.66 -28.48
C ALA A 241 40.44 0.72 -29.98
N LEU A 242 39.67 0.05 -30.84
CA LEU A 242 39.79 0.14 -32.30
C LEU A 242 38.91 1.24 -32.91
N GLY A 243 37.96 1.77 -32.14
CA GLY A 243 37.03 2.83 -32.55
C GLY A 243 35.89 2.40 -33.46
N ASN A 244 35.65 1.10 -33.63
CA ASN A 244 34.63 0.57 -34.54
C ASN A 244 33.26 0.41 -33.86
N TYR A 245 33.25 -0.05 -32.61
CA TYR A 245 32.04 -0.48 -31.89
C TYR A 245 32.03 0.01 -30.45
N ASN A 246 32.12 1.33 -30.23
CA ASN A 246 31.91 1.89 -28.89
C ASN A 246 30.55 1.42 -28.35
N GLY A 247 30.54 0.99 -27.09
CA GLY A 247 29.35 0.54 -26.40
C GLY A 247 28.72 1.62 -25.53
N ARG A 248 27.44 1.44 -25.21
CA ARG A 248 26.72 2.25 -24.22
C ARG A 248 26.41 1.39 -23.00
N TYR A 249 26.77 1.87 -21.81
CA TYR A 249 26.37 1.26 -20.55
C TYR A 249 24.86 1.46 -20.34
N GLU A 250 24.13 0.39 -20.07
CA GLU A 250 22.71 0.37 -19.72
C GLU A 250 22.60 -0.46 -18.42
N GLY A 251 22.35 0.20 -17.28
CA GLY A 251 22.34 -0.42 -15.94
C GLY A 251 23.74 -0.64 -15.34
N SER A 252 24.67 -1.16 -16.14
CA SER A 252 26.04 -1.49 -15.72
C SER A 252 26.90 -0.26 -15.37
N ALA A 253 27.88 -0.47 -14.47
CA ALA A 253 28.83 0.56 -14.06
C ALA A 253 30.23 0.34 -14.68
N ALA A 254 30.84 1.44 -15.12
CA ALA A 254 32.25 1.48 -15.52
C ALA A 254 33.19 1.57 -14.30
N GLY A 255 34.35 0.92 -14.36
CA GLY A 255 35.53 1.31 -13.58
C GLY A 255 35.49 1.14 -12.05
N GLY A 256 34.75 0.15 -11.51
CA GLY A 256 34.55 -0.01 -10.06
C GLY A 256 35.45 -1.01 -9.33
N THR A 257 35.99 -2.01 -10.04
CA THR A 257 36.73 -3.14 -9.45
C THR A 257 38.06 -3.33 -10.17
N PRO A 258 39.19 -3.60 -9.47
CA PRO A 258 40.45 -3.91 -10.13
C PRO A 258 40.31 -5.13 -11.06
N GLY A 259 40.63 -4.94 -12.34
CA GLY A 259 40.73 -6.02 -13.32
C GLY A 259 41.90 -6.99 -13.02
N PRO A 260 41.98 -8.13 -13.72
CA PRO A 260 43.01 -9.16 -13.47
C PRO A 260 44.39 -8.79 -14.03
N THR A 261 44.50 -7.75 -14.86
CA THR A 261 45.76 -7.35 -15.50
C THR A 261 46.48 -6.25 -14.69
N GLN A 262 47.79 -6.39 -14.48
CA GLN A 262 48.61 -5.33 -13.85
C GLN A 262 48.63 -4.09 -14.75
N GLY A 263 47.90 -3.03 -14.35
CA GLY A 263 47.90 -1.73 -15.02
C GLY A 263 46.56 -1.28 -15.62
N GLY A 264 45.49 -2.08 -15.50
CA GLY A 264 44.12 -1.63 -15.76
C GLY A 264 43.55 -0.78 -14.61
N SER A 265 42.72 0.21 -14.93
CA SER A 265 41.98 1.05 -13.99
C SER A 265 40.61 0.48 -13.59
N GLY A 266 40.12 -0.60 -14.21
CA GLY A 266 38.83 -1.18 -13.82
C GLY A 266 38.37 -2.40 -14.63
N SER A 267 37.12 -2.81 -14.39
CA SER A 267 36.33 -3.79 -15.15
C SER A 267 34.89 -3.28 -15.26
N ALA A 268 34.10 -3.80 -16.19
CA ALA A 268 32.65 -3.58 -16.21
C ALA A 268 31.98 -4.49 -15.18
N VAL A 269 31.06 -3.94 -14.39
CA VAL A 269 30.33 -4.67 -13.33
C VAL A 269 28.88 -4.83 -13.77
N PHE A 270 28.37 -6.05 -13.63
CA PHE A 270 27.02 -6.48 -13.99
C PHE A 270 26.39 -7.10 -12.75
N ASP A 271 25.15 -6.72 -12.46
CA ASP A 271 24.44 -7.14 -11.26
C ASP A 271 23.74 -8.51 -11.36
N GLY A 272 23.73 -9.13 -12.55
CA GLY A 272 23.04 -10.40 -12.77
C GLY A 272 21.57 -10.28 -13.17
N TYR A 273 21.09 -9.12 -13.65
CA TYR A 273 19.66 -8.92 -13.97
C TYR A 273 19.38 -8.27 -15.33
N ASP A 274 19.75 -7.00 -15.48
CA ASP A 274 19.46 -6.25 -16.71
C ASP A 274 20.68 -5.57 -17.32
N ASP A 275 21.76 -5.50 -16.53
CA ASP A 275 22.98 -4.84 -16.87
C ASP A 275 23.54 -5.36 -18.18
N HIS A 276 23.76 -4.43 -19.11
CA HIS A 276 24.50 -4.71 -20.31
C HIS A 276 25.21 -3.49 -20.86
N ILE A 277 26.15 -3.77 -21.75
CA ILE A 277 26.76 -2.77 -22.60
C ILE A 277 26.34 -3.08 -24.02
N ASP A 278 25.47 -2.25 -24.58
CA ASP A 278 25.05 -2.37 -25.98
C ASP A 278 26.19 -1.87 -26.88
N VAL A 279 26.78 -2.80 -27.63
CA VAL A 279 27.93 -2.54 -28.52
C VAL A 279 27.54 -2.46 -30.00
N GLY A 280 26.23 -2.39 -30.27
CA GLY A 280 25.71 -2.25 -31.63
C GLY A 280 25.84 -3.51 -32.48
N PRO A 281 25.70 -3.41 -33.81
CA PRO A 281 25.66 -4.57 -34.70
C PRO A 281 27.06 -5.07 -35.06
N VAL A 282 27.79 -5.61 -34.09
CA VAL A 282 29.11 -6.22 -34.30
C VAL A 282 29.00 -7.35 -35.34
N ASN A 283 29.67 -7.21 -36.48
CA ASN A 283 29.66 -8.20 -37.55
C ASN A 283 31.06 -8.75 -37.76
N VAL A 284 31.16 -10.09 -37.78
CA VAL A 284 32.39 -10.81 -38.08
C VAL A 284 32.17 -11.55 -39.40
N SER A 285 32.86 -11.13 -40.44
CA SER A 285 32.74 -11.74 -41.77
C SER A 285 33.80 -12.83 -41.99
N GLY A 286 33.47 -13.81 -42.83
CA GLY A 286 34.35 -14.92 -43.16
C GLY A 286 34.04 -16.19 -42.39
N SER A 287 35.00 -17.11 -42.34
CA SER A 287 34.84 -18.45 -41.76
C SER A 287 35.64 -18.66 -40.49
N ALA A 288 36.10 -17.60 -39.81
CA ALA A 288 36.86 -17.73 -38.57
C ALA A 288 36.52 -16.61 -37.60
N MET A 289 36.51 -16.93 -36.31
CA MET A 289 36.38 -15.92 -35.25
C MET A 289 37.02 -16.39 -33.96
N THR A 290 37.38 -15.42 -33.12
CA THR A 290 37.76 -15.64 -31.73
C THR A 290 37.08 -14.59 -30.85
N ILE A 291 36.45 -15.02 -29.76
CA ILE A 291 35.96 -14.16 -28.68
C ILE A 291 36.79 -14.46 -27.44
N LEU A 292 37.31 -13.43 -26.79
CA LEU A 292 38.12 -13.50 -25.57
C LEU A 292 37.51 -12.58 -24.52
N ALA A 293 37.58 -12.99 -23.25
CA ALA A 293 37.25 -12.14 -22.12
C ALA A 293 37.95 -12.63 -20.85
N TRP A 294 38.15 -11.73 -19.90
CA TRP A 294 38.30 -12.07 -18.49
C TRP A 294 36.94 -11.95 -17.80
N ILE A 295 36.60 -12.92 -16.96
CA ILE A 295 35.36 -12.89 -16.19
C ILE A 295 35.62 -13.21 -14.72
N LYS A 296 34.87 -12.60 -13.83
CA LYS A 296 34.79 -12.95 -12.42
C LYS A 296 33.32 -12.92 -12.04
N ALA A 297 32.69 -14.09 -12.03
CA ALA A 297 31.28 -14.19 -11.67
C ALA A 297 31.11 -14.10 -10.15
N ASP A 298 30.20 -13.27 -9.67
CA ASP A 298 29.89 -13.19 -8.23
C ASP A 298 28.97 -14.35 -7.84
N ASP A 299 28.08 -14.73 -8.75
CA ASP A 299 27.17 -15.88 -8.70
C ASP A 299 26.96 -16.50 -10.10
N PHE A 300 26.43 -17.73 -10.16
CA PHE A 300 25.99 -18.42 -11.37
C PHE A 300 24.54 -18.93 -11.29
N ASP A 301 23.66 -18.33 -10.48
CA ASP A 301 22.25 -18.71 -10.38
C ASP A 301 21.54 -18.53 -11.73
N SER A 302 21.99 -17.58 -12.56
CA SER A 302 21.60 -17.54 -13.97
C SER A 302 22.01 -18.82 -14.69
N SER A 303 21.03 -19.51 -15.28
CA SER A 303 21.25 -20.74 -16.05
C SER A 303 22.04 -20.52 -17.34
N GLU A 304 22.17 -19.26 -17.80
CA GLU A 304 22.76 -18.89 -19.10
C GLU A 304 23.55 -17.56 -19.09
N GLY A 305 24.29 -17.23 -18.03
CA GLY A 305 25.00 -15.94 -17.88
C GLY A 305 25.81 -15.51 -19.13
N ARG A 306 25.35 -14.44 -19.80
CA ARG A 306 25.87 -14.00 -21.10
C ARG A 306 27.06 -13.06 -20.95
N ILE A 307 28.24 -13.53 -21.36
CA ILE A 307 29.44 -12.71 -21.34
C ILE A 307 29.41 -11.72 -22.52
N LEU A 308 29.20 -12.24 -23.73
CA LEU A 308 29.03 -11.45 -24.95
C LEU A 308 28.08 -12.19 -25.90
N SER A 309 27.01 -11.55 -26.35
CA SER A 309 25.95 -12.19 -27.14
C SER A 309 25.44 -11.29 -28.28
N LYS A 310 25.21 -11.89 -29.46
CA LYS A 310 24.48 -11.29 -30.60
C LYS A 310 23.28 -12.17 -30.93
N ALA A 311 22.07 -11.70 -30.64
CA ALA A 311 20.86 -12.50 -30.73
C ALA A 311 19.59 -11.68 -31.03
N THR A 312 18.58 -12.34 -31.57
CA THR A 312 17.20 -11.78 -31.73
C THR A 312 16.24 -12.31 -30.66
N GLY A 313 16.70 -13.16 -29.76
CA GLY A 313 15.87 -13.91 -28.82
C GLY A 313 16.70 -14.87 -27.96
N SER A 314 16.05 -15.54 -27.01
CA SER A 314 16.69 -16.41 -26.02
C SER A 314 16.85 -17.87 -26.46
N ASN A 315 16.24 -18.28 -27.58
CA ASN A 315 16.35 -19.64 -28.12
C ASN A 315 17.68 -19.87 -28.84
N ASP A 316 18.12 -21.13 -28.93
CA ASP A 316 19.36 -21.50 -29.63
C ASP A 316 19.45 -20.90 -31.04
N SER A 317 18.38 -21.04 -31.84
CA SER A 317 18.33 -20.57 -33.24
C SER A 317 18.35 -19.05 -33.40
N ASP A 318 18.06 -18.29 -32.34
CA ASP A 318 18.02 -16.83 -32.38
C ASP A 318 19.42 -16.21 -32.24
N HIS A 319 20.41 -16.98 -31.77
CA HIS A 319 21.76 -16.50 -31.57
C HIS A 319 22.54 -16.56 -32.88
N TYR A 320 23.18 -15.46 -33.24
CA TYR A 320 24.17 -15.40 -34.33
C TYR A 320 25.53 -15.89 -33.81
N TRP A 321 25.92 -15.42 -32.65
CA TRP A 321 27.01 -15.99 -31.87
C TRP A 321 26.86 -15.56 -30.42
N MET A 322 27.46 -16.31 -29.50
CA MET A 322 27.45 -15.97 -28.07
C MET A 322 28.51 -16.76 -27.33
N LEU A 323 29.28 -16.09 -26.49
CA LEU A 323 30.03 -16.69 -25.40
C LEU A 323 29.25 -16.48 -24.09
N SER A 324 28.94 -17.57 -23.39
CA SER A 324 28.20 -17.55 -22.13
C SER A 324 28.62 -18.68 -21.22
N THR A 325 28.03 -18.72 -20.04
CA THR A 325 28.05 -19.87 -19.14
C THR A 325 26.77 -20.70 -19.30
N ILE A 326 26.79 -21.92 -18.78
CA ILE A 326 25.64 -22.83 -18.72
C ILE A 326 25.78 -23.80 -17.55
N ASP A 327 24.65 -24.18 -16.95
CA ASP A 327 24.59 -25.34 -16.05
C ASP A 327 24.60 -26.68 -16.82
N VAL A 328 25.53 -27.56 -16.48
CA VAL A 328 25.59 -28.95 -16.97
C VAL A 328 25.59 -29.90 -15.77
N SER A 329 24.40 -30.32 -15.37
CA SER A 329 24.20 -31.25 -14.25
C SER A 329 24.75 -30.73 -12.92
N GLY A 330 24.43 -29.48 -12.57
CA GLY A 330 24.85 -28.81 -11.34
C GLY A 330 26.29 -28.28 -11.38
N ARG A 331 26.90 -28.20 -12.56
CA ARG A 331 28.25 -27.66 -12.78
C ARG A 331 28.19 -26.54 -13.81
N LYS A 332 28.73 -25.37 -13.45
CA LYS A 332 28.75 -24.20 -14.32
C LYS A 332 29.94 -24.27 -15.27
N ARG A 333 29.68 -24.15 -16.57
CA ARG A 333 30.66 -24.37 -17.64
C ARG A 333 30.50 -23.36 -18.76
N LEU A 334 31.52 -23.24 -19.60
CA LEU A 334 31.45 -22.39 -20.77
C LEU A 334 30.55 -22.97 -21.87
N ARG A 335 29.95 -22.06 -22.63
CA ARG A 335 29.14 -22.36 -23.81
C ARG A 335 29.45 -21.38 -24.94
N PHE A 336 29.47 -21.92 -26.15
CA PHE A 336 29.56 -21.16 -27.39
C PHE A 336 28.40 -21.51 -28.30
N ARG A 337 27.58 -20.53 -28.70
CA ARG A 337 26.61 -20.66 -29.79
C ARG A 337 27.17 -19.99 -31.03
N LEU A 338 26.96 -20.59 -32.21
CA LEU A 338 27.41 -20.01 -33.48
C LEU A 338 26.47 -20.37 -34.62
N LYS A 339 25.97 -19.34 -35.31
CA LYS A 339 25.21 -19.44 -36.56
C LYS A 339 26.12 -19.27 -37.76
N THR A 340 26.00 -20.18 -38.70
CA THR A 340 26.63 -20.07 -40.01
C THR A 340 25.59 -20.02 -41.12
N ASP A 341 26.02 -19.66 -42.33
CA ASP A 341 25.23 -19.71 -43.56
C ASP A 341 24.72 -21.12 -43.91
N ILE A 342 25.33 -22.17 -43.33
CA ILE A 342 24.97 -23.57 -43.53
C ILE A 342 24.68 -24.25 -42.18
N GLY A 343 23.50 -24.85 -42.06
CA GLY A 343 23.15 -25.66 -40.89
C GLY A 343 22.69 -24.87 -39.66
N GLY A 344 22.44 -23.56 -39.78
CA GLY A 344 21.86 -22.76 -38.70
C GLY A 344 22.78 -22.56 -37.50
N THR A 345 22.20 -22.45 -36.29
CA THR A 345 22.95 -22.26 -35.04
C THR A 345 23.30 -23.58 -34.39
N ASP A 346 24.58 -23.78 -34.07
CA ASP A 346 25.05 -24.89 -33.24
C ASP A 346 25.43 -24.43 -31.84
N VAL A 347 25.28 -25.34 -30.87
CA VAL A 347 25.61 -25.14 -29.46
C VAL A 347 26.77 -26.06 -29.07
N LEU A 348 27.86 -25.47 -28.58
CA LEU A 348 28.98 -26.15 -27.96
C LEU A 348 28.96 -25.86 -26.45
N GLN A 349 28.79 -26.90 -25.64
CA GLN A 349 28.96 -26.84 -24.18
C GLN A 349 30.29 -27.49 -23.82
N ALA A 350 31.05 -26.89 -22.90
CA ALA A 350 32.30 -27.49 -22.43
C ALA A 350 32.02 -28.81 -21.69
N SER A 351 32.87 -29.81 -21.91
CA SER A 351 32.78 -31.12 -21.25
C SER A 351 33.59 -31.19 -19.95
N THR A 352 34.49 -30.22 -19.73
CA THR A 352 35.36 -30.06 -18.57
C THR A 352 35.50 -28.56 -18.22
N GLY A 353 36.32 -28.23 -17.22
CA GLY A 353 36.63 -26.83 -16.89
C GLY A 353 35.50 -26.12 -16.15
N ASP A 354 35.07 -26.70 -15.03
CA ASP A 354 34.03 -26.11 -14.18
C ASP A 354 34.47 -24.70 -13.68
N LEU A 355 33.54 -23.76 -13.70
CA LEU A 355 33.74 -22.38 -13.26
C LEU A 355 33.42 -22.26 -11.76
N THR A 356 34.13 -21.36 -11.08
CA THR A 356 33.94 -21.06 -9.66
C THR A 356 33.71 -19.57 -9.51
N THR A 357 32.82 -19.18 -8.60
CA THR A 357 32.54 -17.77 -8.32
C THR A 357 33.76 -17.07 -7.71
N ASN A 358 33.72 -15.74 -7.71
CA ASN A 358 34.68 -14.85 -7.07
C ASN A 358 36.14 -15.01 -7.55
N THR A 359 36.36 -15.66 -8.69
CA THR A 359 37.70 -15.91 -9.24
C THR A 359 37.80 -15.42 -10.68
N TRP A 360 38.79 -14.55 -10.96
CA TRP A 360 39.10 -14.14 -12.33
C TRP A 360 39.52 -15.36 -13.17
N THR A 361 38.80 -15.59 -14.26
CA THR A 361 39.01 -16.70 -15.19
C THR A 361 39.15 -16.15 -16.59
N PHE A 362 40.18 -16.59 -17.33
CA PHE A 362 40.32 -16.24 -18.73
C PHE A 362 39.53 -17.23 -19.60
N VAL A 363 38.71 -16.71 -20.50
CA VAL A 363 37.79 -17.53 -21.31
C VAL A 363 37.90 -17.18 -22.78
N ALA A 364 37.81 -18.20 -23.64
CA ALA A 364 37.86 -18.01 -25.08
C ALA A 364 36.93 -18.96 -25.85
N ALA A 365 36.29 -18.44 -26.90
CA ALA A 365 35.60 -19.22 -27.92
C ALA A 365 36.30 -19.01 -29.28
N VAL A 366 36.65 -20.10 -29.96
CA VAL A 366 37.37 -20.08 -31.24
C VAL A 366 36.60 -20.88 -32.28
N TYR A 367 36.48 -20.34 -33.49
CA TYR A 367 35.99 -21.03 -34.68
C TYR A 367 36.98 -20.86 -35.82
N ASP A 368 37.38 -21.96 -36.46
CA ASP A 368 38.36 -21.99 -37.54
C ASP A 368 37.78 -22.31 -38.94
N GLY A 369 36.45 -22.36 -39.05
CA GLY A 369 35.74 -22.71 -40.29
C GLY A 369 35.32 -24.17 -40.35
N VAL A 370 35.84 -25.00 -39.43
CA VAL A 370 35.57 -26.44 -39.35
C VAL A 370 35.21 -26.86 -37.93
N THR A 371 35.73 -26.18 -36.91
CA THR A 371 35.67 -26.60 -35.51
C THR A 371 35.44 -25.41 -34.59
N MET A 372 34.42 -25.51 -33.74
CA MET A 372 34.21 -24.67 -32.57
C MET A 372 35.03 -25.22 -31.40
N ARG A 373 35.69 -24.35 -30.63
CA ARG A 373 36.47 -24.69 -29.43
C ARG A 373 36.19 -23.71 -28.31
N LEU A 374 36.23 -24.20 -27.08
CA LEU A 374 36.16 -23.42 -25.84
C LEU A 374 37.43 -23.63 -25.03
N TYR A 375 37.97 -22.55 -24.47
CA TYR A 375 39.12 -22.59 -23.59
C TYR A 375 38.82 -21.90 -22.25
N LYS A 376 39.32 -22.49 -21.17
CA LYS A 376 39.34 -21.92 -19.81
C LYS A 376 40.80 -21.88 -19.33
N ASP A 377 41.27 -20.71 -18.92
CA ASP A 377 42.63 -20.48 -18.45
C ASP A 377 43.69 -21.05 -19.40
N GLY A 378 43.50 -20.83 -20.70
CA GLY A 378 44.40 -21.31 -21.76
C GLY A 378 44.20 -22.76 -22.18
N GLN A 379 43.49 -23.58 -21.39
CA GLN A 379 43.31 -25.01 -21.65
C GLN A 379 42.03 -25.30 -22.45
N LEU A 380 42.08 -26.23 -23.40
CA LEU A 380 40.91 -26.64 -24.20
C LEU A 380 39.93 -27.44 -23.33
N VAL A 381 38.69 -26.96 -23.22
CA VAL A 381 37.65 -27.57 -22.36
C VAL A 381 36.44 -28.14 -23.11
N GLY A 382 36.34 -27.85 -24.42
CA GLY A 382 35.29 -28.42 -25.27
C GLY A 382 35.53 -28.11 -26.75
N TRP A 383 35.01 -28.96 -27.62
CA TRP A 383 35.03 -28.74 -29.07
C TRP A 383 33.87 -29.45 -29.79
N ARG A 384 33.53 -29.00 -31.00
CA ARG A 384 32.57 -29.64 -31.91
C ARG A 384 32.80 -29.20 -33.36
N PHE A 385 32.46 -30.04 -34.34
CA PHE A 385 32.46 -29.66 -35.75
C PHE A 385 31.35 -28.66 -36.09
N LYS A 386 31.69 -27.64 -36.88
CA LYS A 386 30.77 -26.65 -37.44
C LYS A 386 31.35 -26.17 -38.77
N PHE A 387 30.51 -26.01 -39.78
CA PHE A 387 30.95 -25.59 -41.12
C PHE A 387 30.20 -24.34 -41.56
N GLY A 388 30.79 -23.63 -42.52
CA GLY A 388 30.19 -22.48 -43.19
C GLY A 388 30.76 -21.14 -42.73
N SER A 389 30.33 -20.10 -43.44
CA SER A 389 30.66 -18.71 -43.11
C SER A 389 29.81 -18.23 -41.94
N ILE A 390 30.37 -17.38 -41.09
CA ILE A 390 29.64 -16.81 -39.95
C ILE A 390 28.47 -15.97 -40.47
N ALA A 391 27.27 -16.22 -39.93
CA ALA A 391 26.11 -15.43 -40.30
C ALA A 391 26.26 -14.00 -39.75
N THR A 392 25.90 -13.00 -40.57
CA THR A 392 25.96 -11.59 -40.19
C THR A 392 24.60 -10.94 -40.35
N SER A 393 24.35 -9.90 -39.56
CA SER A 393 23.19 -9.04 -39.73
C SER A 393 23.47 -7.68 -39.12
N SER A 394 23.25 -6.63 -39.91
CA SER A 394 23.37 -5.23 -39.48
C SER A 394 22.18 -4.77 -38.63
N SER A 395 21.05 -5.51 -38.64
CA SER A 395 19.88 -5.20 -37.80
C SER A 395 19.90 -5.86 -36.42
N VAL A 396 20.79 -6.83 -36.21
CA VAL A 396 20.90 -7.56 -34.94
C VAL A 396 22.02 -6.96 -34.11
N ARG A 397 21.69 -6.52 -32.90
CA ARG A 397 22.64 -5.90 -31.97
C ARG A 397 23.36 -6.95 -31.14
N ALA A 398 24.53 -6.60 -30.64
CA ALA A 398 25.29 -7.38 -29.68
C ALA A 398 25.42 -6.58 -28.38
N SER A 399 25.45 -7.30 -27.26
CA SER A 399 25.75 -6.68 -25.97
C SER A 399 26.66 -7.57 -25.13
N ILE A 400 27.41 -6.92 -24.27
CA ILE A 400 28.22 -7.54 -23.20
C ILE A 400 27.33 -7.57 -21.95
N GLY A 401 27.34 -8.66 -21.19
CA GLY A 401 26.54 -8.80 -19.98
C GLY A 401 25.11 -9.33 -20.19
N ASN A 402 24.34 -8.79 -21.15
CA ASN A 402 22.98 -9.27 -21.41
C ASN A 402 22.46 -8.93 -22.82
N ASN A 403 22.10 -9.93 -23.65
CA ASN A 403 21.45 -9.69 -24.95
C ASN A 403 20.61 -10.90 -25.45
N PRO A 404 19.30 -10.72 -25.74
CA PRO A 404 18.52 -9.46 -25.65
C PRO A 404 18.24 -8.97 -24.22
N SER A 405 18.00 -7.67 -24.09
CA SER A 405 17.88 -6.90 -22.83
C SER A 405 16.55 -7.09 -22.07
N GLY A 406 16.63 -7.30 -20.75
CA GLY A 406 15.57 -7.15 -19.72
C GLY A 406 14.38 -8.14 -19.78
N SER A 407 13.85 -8.54 -18.61
CA SER A 407 12.56 -9.21 -18.52
C SER A 407 11.42 -8.23 -18.88
N PRO A 408 10.27 -8.69 -19.41
CA PRO A 408 9.18 -7.78 -19.70
C PRO A 408 8.57 -7.14 -18.44
N ARG A 409 8.71 -7.76 -17.26
CA ARG A 409 8.32 -7.18 -15.95
C ARG A 409 9.20 -6.00 -15.58
N ALA A 410 10.52 -6.15 -15.65
CA ALA A 410 11.45 -5.04 -15.44
C ALA A 410 11.19 -3.92 -16.47
N ARG A 411 10.96 -4.28 -17.74
CA ARG A 411 10.63 -3.31 -18.79
C ARG A 411 9.35 -2.53 -18.48
N LEU A 412 8.30 -3.22 -18.01
CA LEU A 412 7.05 -2.59 -17.59
C LEU A 412 7.31 -1.55 -16.49
N LEU A 413 8.01 -1.92 -15.42
CA LEU A 413 8.28 -1.05 -14.28
C LEU A 413 9.14 0.17 -14.65
N ARG A 414 10.22 -0.04 -15.42
CA ARG A 414 11.06 1.06 -15.93
C ARG A 414 10.28 2.05 -16.77
N ASP A 415 9.40 1.55 -17.64
CA ASP A 415 8.61 2.43 -18.50
C ASP A 415 7.52 3.16 -17.70
N LEU A 416 6.96 2.57 -16.65
CA LEU A 416 6.06 3.26 -15.71
C LEU A 416 6.81 4.38 -14.95
N GLU A 417 8.05 4.15 -14.52
CA GLU A 417 8.91 5.20 -13.93
C GLU A 417 9.28 6.28 -14.97
N ALA A 418 9.65 5.89 -16.19
CA ALA A 418 9.96 6.82 -17.27
C ALA A 418 8.76 7.69 -17.62
N MET A 419 7.55 7.13 -17.65
CA MET A 419 6.29 7.87 -17.81
C MET A 419 6.09 8.91 -16.70
N ARG A 420 6.35 8.55 -15.44
CA ARG A 420 6.29 9.49 -14.31
C ARG A 420 7.27 10.64 -14.49
N VAL A 421 8.53 10.34 -14.81
CA VAL A 421 9.58 11.34 -15.03
C VAL A 421 9.26 12.24 -16.21
N ALA A 422 8.65 11.70 -17.27
CA ALA A 422 8.20 12.44 -18.45
C ALA A 422 6.86 13.19 -18.26
N GLY A 423 6.28 13.17 -17.06
CA GLY A 423 5.03 13.88 -16.76
C GLY A 423 3.77 13.30 -17.40
N GLN A 424 3.79 12.02 -17.80
CA GLN A 424 2.62 11.32 -18.37
C GLN A 424 1.63 10.82 -17.31
N GLY A 425 1.95 11.04 -16.03
CA GLY A 425 1.29 10.41 -14.89
C GLY A 425 2.19 9.34 -14.28
N ASP A 426 2.09 9.19 -12.97
CA ASP A 426 2.69 8.04 -12.27
C ASP A 426 1.68 6.90 -12.35
N PHE A 427 2.10 5.69 -12.67
CA PHE A 427 1.21 4.52 -12.70
C PHE A 427 1.88 3.30 -12.07
N ARG A 428 2.99 3.51 -11.35
CA ARG A 428 3.68 2.42 -10.65
C ARG A 428 2.79 1.88 -9.52
N PRO A 429 2.87 0.58 -9.20
CA PRO A 429 2.22 -0.02 -8.03
C PRO A 429 2.48 0.73 -6.74
N MET A 430 3.73 1.15 -6.52
CA MET A 430 4.17 1.82 -5.30
C MET A 430 4.68 3.21 -5.63
N ALA A 431 4.18 4.24 -4.93
CA ALA A 431 4.56 5.64 -5.15
C ALA A 431 5.27 6.29 -3.94
N GLY A 432 5.47 5.55 -2.85
CA GLY A 432 6.09 6.03 -1.62
C GLY A 432 7.04 5.01 -1.00
N PRO A 433 7.77 5.39 0.06
CA PRO A 433 8.76 4.52 0.69
C PRO A 433 8.10 3.32 1.38
N ILE A 434 8.79 2.18 1.30
CA ILE A 434 8.38 0.93 1.95
C ILE A 434 9.30 0.70 3.15
N SER A 435 8.72 0.46 4.32
CA SER A 435 9.45 -0.04 5.49
C SER A 435 9.12 -1.52 5.66
N ALA A 436 10.10 -2.41 5.46
CA ALA A 436 9.88 -3.86 5.53
C ALA A 436 11.14 -4.62 5.98
N PRO A 437 11.03 -5.80 6.62
CA PRO A 437 12.17 -6.65 6.91
C PRO A 437 12.77 -7.19 5.60
N LEU A 438 13.82 -6.56 5.12
CA LEU A 438 14.37 -6.86 3.79
C LEU A 438 14.97 -8.25 3.71
N SER A 439 15.31 -8.87 4.84
CA SER A 439 15.77 -10.26 4.91
C SER A 439 14.70 -11.30 4.55
N LEU A 440 13.41 -10.93 4.52
CA LEU A 440 12.30 -11.82 4.16
C LEU A 440 11.92 -11.72 2.67
N THR A 441 12.21 -10.59 2.04
CA THR A 441 11.88 -10.31 0.63
C THR A 441 13.01 -10.80 -0.26
N LEU A 442 12.67 -11.46 -1.38
CA LEU A 442 13.69 -11.95 -2.32
C LEU A 442 14.47 -10.77 -2.93
N ASP A 443 15.76 -11.00 -3.20
CA ASP A 443 16.64 -9.99 -3.79
C ASP A 443 16.10 -9.46 -5.12
N HIS A 444 15.44 -10.33 -5.91
CA HIS A 444 14.73 -9.97 -7.14
C HIS A 444 13.63 -8.93 -6.89
N ASP A 445 12.68 -9.21 -5.99
CA ASP A 445 11.58 -8.30 -5.66
C ASP A 445 12.07 -6.95 -5.12
N ARG A 446 13.13 -6.97 -4.29
CA ARG A 446 13.74 -5.74 -3.76
C ARG A 446 14.29 -4.85 -4.87
N ARG A 447 14.95 -5.41 -5.90
CA ARG A 447 15.47 -4.61 -7.01
C ARG A 447 14.39 -4.14 -7.98
N LEU A 448 13.34 -4.93 -8.24
CA LEU A 448 12.19 -4.42 -8.99
C LEU A 448 11.59 -3.16 -8.34
N LEU A 449 11.58 -3.12 -7.01
CA LEU A 449 11.15 -1.96 -6.23
C LEU A 449 12.19 -0.82 -6.31
N GLU A 450 13.44 -1.06 -5.92
CA GLU A 450 14.47 -0.01 -5.80
C GLU A 450 14.98 0.51 -7.14
N VAL A 451 15.28 -0.39 -8.08
CA VAL A 451 15.97 -0.09 -9.33
C VAL A 451 14.95 0.19 -10.44
N ASP A 452 14.03 -0.73 -10.70
CA ASP A 452 13.11 -0.61 -11.84
C ASP A 452 11.96 0.36 -11.57
N SER A 453 11.48 0.41 -10.32
CA SER A 453 10.37 1.26 -9.91
C SER A 453 10.80 2.53 -9.18
N ASN A 454 12.10 2.68 -8.84
CA ASN A 454 12.61 3.83 -8.06
C ASN A 454 11.84 4.07 -6.74
N VAL A 455 11.58 2.98 -6.00
CA VAL A 455 10.85 2.97 -4.73
C VAL A 455 11.83 2.82 -3.58
N PRO A 456 11.93 3.78 -2.64
CA PRO A 456 12.84 3.66 -1.51
C PRO A 456 12.42 2.54 -0.55
N LEU A 457 13.36 1.65 -0.21
CA LEU A 457 13.17 0.64 0.84
C LEU A 457 13.91 1.03 2.11
N ASN A 458 13.29 0.79 3.27
CA ASN A 458 13.90 0.94 4.58
C ASN A 458 13.82 -0.39 5.32
N ASP A 459 14.98 -0.93 5.69
CA ASP A 459 15.04 -2.16 6.47
C ASP A 459 14.53 -1.93 7.89
N VAL A 460 13.64 -2.81 8.34
CA VAL A 460 13.10 -2.80 9.70
C VAL A 460 13.25 -4.17 10.33
N VAL A 461 13.38 -4.18 11.66
CA VAL A 461 13.45 -5.44 12.42
C VAL A 461 12.11 -6.16 12.31
N ILE A 462 12.16 -7.48 12.10
CA ILE A 462 10.97 -8.35 12.14
C ILE A 462 10.25 -8.14 13.48
N GLY A 463 9.03 -7.60 13.40
CA GLY A 463 8.20 -7.31 14.56
C GLY A 463 7.61 -8.57 15.20
N GLY A 464 6.93 -8.43 16.35
CA GLY A 464 6.08 -9.48 16.87
C GLY A 464 4.76 -9.55 16.11
N GLY A 465 4.27 -10.76 15.80
CA GLY A 465 3.02 -11.00 15.05
C GLY A 465 1.71 -10.68 15.78
N THR A 466 1.69 -9.67 16.65
CA THR A 466 0.48 -9.26 17.38
C THR A 466 -0.22 -8.10 16.68
N SER A 467 -1.55 -8.12 16.66
CA SER A 467 -2.36 -7.01 16.14
C SER A 467 -2.03 -5.69 16.86
N PRO A 468 -1.96 -4.56 16.14
CA PRO A 468 -1.54 -3.29 16.72
C PRO A 468 -2.62 -2.60 17.57
N VAL A 469 -3.88 -3.09 17.51
CA VAL A 469 -5.02 -2.60 18.30
C VAL A 469 -5.88 -3.78 18.82
N THR A 470 -6.79 -3.52 19.75
CA THR A 470 -7.72 -4.55 20.28
C THR A 470 -9.06 -4.51 19.54
N HIS A 471 -9.57 -5.68 19.15
CA HIS A 471 -10.84 -5.78 18.43
C HIS A 471 -11.99 -5.45 19.39
N PRO A 472 -12.98 -4.62 18.99
CA PRO A 472 -14.05 -4.19 19.88
C PRO A 472 -15.04 -5.30 20.27
N GLY A 473 -15.04 -6.42 19.55
CA GLY A 473 -15.93 -7.56 19.79
C GLY A 473 -17.39 -7.23 19.44
N ASP A 474 -18.32 -7.85 20.16
CA ASP A 474 -19.74 -7.53 20.04
C ASP A 474 -20.06 -6.21 20.78
N VAL A 475 -20.21 -5.12 20.04
CA VAL A 475 -20.73 -3.86 20.57
C VAL A 475 -22.26 -3.93 20.63
N THR A 476 -22.81 -4.04 21.83
CA THR A 476 -24.27 -4.09 22.06
C THR A 476 -24.89 -2.72 22.33
N SER A 477 -24.10 -1.80 22.91
CA SER A 477 -24.49 -0.41 23.13
C SER A 477 -23.27 0.49 23.24
N TYR A 478 -23.45 1.80 23.05
CA TYR A 478 -22.41 2.81 23.25
C TYR A 478 -23.01 4.09 23.84
N ARG A 479 -22.16 4.94 24.43
CA ARG A 479 -22.51 6.27 24.95
C ARG A 479 -21.56 7.32 24.41
N LEU A 480 -22.04 8.54 24.26
CA LEU A 480 -21.20 9.65 23.77
C LEU A 480 -20.44 10.35 24.90
N TYR A 481 -20.97 10.37 26.11
CA TYR A 481 -20.34 10.94 27.29
C TYR A 481 -20.84 10.21 28.57
N PRO A 482 -20.10 10.27 29.69
CA PRO A 482 -20.54 9.73 30.97
C PRO A 482 -21.95 10.19 31.37
N GLY A 483 -22.84 9.24 31.66
CA GLY A 483 -24.24 9.53 32.00
C GLY A 483 -25.15 9.90 30.82
N GLY A 484 -24.64 10.08 29.60
CA GLY A 484 -25.44 10.35 28.39
C GLY A 484 -26.24 9.14 27.91
N LYS A 485 -27.20 9.32 26.99
CA LYS A 485 -28.05 8.23 26.48
C LYS A 485 -27.25 7.03 25.96
N SER A 486 -27.78 5.83 26.23
CA SER A 486 -27.30 4.58 25.63
C SER A 486 -27.89 4.39 24.24
N TYR A 487 -27.03 4.20 23.23
CA TYR A 487 -27.41 3.97 21.84
C TYR A 487 -27.14 2.53 21.45
N ALA A 488 -28.07 1.93 20.69
CA ALA A 488 -27.91 0.58 20.15
C ALA A 488 -27.44 0.68 18.68
N PRO A 489 -26.35 -0.02 18.31
CA PRO A 489 -25.93 -0.11 16.91
C PRO A 489 -27.01 -0.72 16.01
N THR A 490 -27.05 -0.33 14.74
CA THR A 490 -28.00 -0.91 13.78
C THR A 490 -27.51 -2.27 13.28
N GLN A 491 -28.30 -3.32 13.50
CA GLN A 491 -27.98 -4.68 13.02
C GLN A 491 -28.23 -4.81 11.52
N LEU A 492 -27.26 -5.34 10.78
CA LEU A 492 -27.36 -5.63 9.35
C LEU A 492 -27.74 -7.09 9.07
N ASN A 493 -28.42 -7.28 7.94
CA ASN A 493 -28.59 -8.60 7.32
C ASN A 493 -27.24 -9.11 6.77
N SER A 494 -27.14 -10.41 6.49
CA SER A 494 -25.91 -11.02 5.94
C SER A 494 -25.57 -10.51 4.55
N SER A 495 -26.55 -9.98 3.83
CA SER A 495 -26.39 -9.48 2.47
C SER A 495 -27.32 -8.30 2.25
N ILE A 496 -26.78 -7.20 1.71
CA ILE A 496 -27.53 -5.96 1.46
C ILE A 496 -27.26 -5.40 0.05
N SER A 497 -28.28 -4.71 -0.49
CA SER A 497 -28.28 -4.09 -1.82
C SER A 497 -29.26 -2.91 -1.83
N ASN A 498 -28.97 -1.85 -2.58
CA ASN A 498 -29.85 -0.67 -2.73
C ASN A 498 -30.21 -0.04 -1.38
N VAL A 499 -29.22 0.12 -0.51
CA VAL A 499 -29.37 0.60 0.86
C VAL A 499 -28.49 1.84 1.05
N SER A 500 -29.07 2.88 1.64
CA SER A 500 -28.33 4.06 2.09
C SER A 500 -28.54 4.24 3.59
N LEU A 501 -27.48 4.11 4.38
CA LEU A 501 -27.49 4.28 5.83
C LEU A 501 -26.65 5.50 6.21
N ALA A 502 -27.21 6.36 7.05
CA ALA A 502 -26.55 7.55 7.57
C ALA A 502 -26.80 7.66 9.08
N PRO A 503 -25.97 8.41 9.81
CA PRO A 503 -26.16 8.62 11.24
C PRO A 503 -27.49 9.30 11.52
N ASN A 504 -28.10 8.94 12.65
CA ASN A 504 -29.29 9.58 13.15
C ASN A 504 -29.01 10.17 14.53
N PRO A 505 -29.05 11.51 14.71
CA PRO A 505 -28.73 12.17 15.98
C PRO A 505 -29.51 11.64 17.20
N VAL A 506 -30.70 11.07 17.01
CA VAL A 506 -31.58 10.59 18.09
C VAL A 506 -31.35 9.12 18.43
N THR A 507 -31.09 8.29 17.42
CA THR A 507 -31.08 6.81 17.58
C THR A 507 -29.72 6.16 17.35
N ASN A 508 -28.88 6.70 16.47
CA ASN A 508 -27.56 6.18 16.15
C ASN A 508 -26.62 7.30 15.65
N PRO A 509 -26.20 8.21 16.55
CA PRO A 509 -25.47 9.43 16.18
C PRO A 509 -24.09 9.18 15.57
N LEU A 510 -23.46 8.04 15.83
CA LEU A 510 -22.18 7.66 15.22
C LEU A 510 -22.33 6.85 13.91
N GLY A 511 -23.57 6.52 13.52
CA GLY A 511 -23.81 5.67 12.35
C GLY A 511 -23.19 4.28 12.49
N LEU A 512 -23.03 3.76 13.73
CA LEU A 512 -22.46 2.44 13.96
C LEU A 512 -23.46 1.37 13.50
N VAL A 513 -23.07 0.61 12.48
CA VAL A 513 -23.81 -0.55 11.98
C VAL A 513 -22.99 -1.80 12.25
N LYS A 514 -23.65 -2.92 12.51
CA LYS A 514 -22.96 -4.16 12.91
C LYS A 514 -23.51 -5.41 12.25
N ARG A 515 -22.63 -6.40 12.09
CA ARG A 515 -22.97 -7.74 11.61
C ARG A 515 -22.14 -8.79 12.33
N GLN A 516 -22.77 -9.89 12.74
CA GLN A 516 -22.04 -11.06 13.20
C GLN A 516 -21.67 -11.95 12.01
N SER A 517 -20.45 -12.49 12.03
CA SER A 517 -19.91 -13.34 10.99
C SER A 517 -19.90 -12.60 9.63
N GLN A 518 -20.39 -13.16 8.55
CA GLN A 518 -20.24 -12.58 7.21
C GLN A 518 -21.20 -11.41 6.91
N LEU A 519 -20.71 -10.39 6.19
CA LEU A 519 -21.47 -9.32 5.55
C LEU A 519 -21.15 -9.21 4.05
N VAL A 520 -22.14 -9.36 3.19
CA VAL A 520 -22.01 -9.18 1.73
C VAL A 520 -22.61 -7.84 1.30
N LEU A 521 -21.78 -6.99 0.70
CA LEU A 521 -22.20 -5.73 0.08
C LEU A 521 -22.35 -5.93 -1.43
N ASN A 522 -23.58 -5.81 -1.94
CA ASN A 522 -23.87 -5.88 -3.38
C ASN A 522 -24.07 -4.48 -3.97
N ASN A 523 -24.96 -4.32 -4.94
CA ASN A 523 -25.11 -3.09 -5.70
C ASN A 523 -25.69 -1.94 -4.88
N ASN A 524 -25.22 -0.72 -5.14
CA ASN A 524 -25.76 0.55 -4.63
C ASN A 524 -25.92 0.58 -3.10
N VAL A 525 -24.86 0.21 -2.38
CA VAL A 525 -24.81 0.32 -0.92
C VAL A 525 -24.03 1.57 -0.55
N THR A 526 -24.62 2.47 0.24
CA THR A 526 -23.93 3.63 0.82
C THR A 526 -24.08 3.59 2.33
N ILE A 527 -22.97 3.60 3.06
CA ILE A 527 -22.96 3.64 4.52
C ILE A 527 -22.08 4.81 4.96
N GLN A 528 -22.65 5.73 5.72
CA GLN A 528 -21.93 6.79 6.42
C GLN A 528 -21.89 6.45 7.91
N GLY A 529 -20.70 6.12 8.43
CA GLY A 529 -20.49 5.62 9.78
C GLY A 529 -19.42 4.53 9.85
N THR A 530 -19.47 3.75 10.94
CA THR A 530 -18.58 2.60 11.15
C THR A 530 -19.34 1.31 10.85
N VAL A 531 -18.79 0.48 9.95
CA VAL A 531 -19.24 -0.90 9.72
C VAL A 531 -18.42 -1.83 10.59
N LEU A 532 -19.03 -2.40 11.62
CA LEU A 532 -18.41 -3.38 12.50
C LEU A 532 -18.87 -4.80 12.16
N VAL A 533 -17.97 -5.61 11.65
CA VAL A 533 -18.20 -7.04 11.47
C VAL A 533 -17.41 -7.81 12.51
N TYR A 534 -18.12 -8.52 13.39
CA TYR A 534 -17.54 -9.20 14.55
C TYR A 534 -17.85 -10.69 14.51
N ASP A 535 -17.00 -11.49 15.14
CA ASP A 535 -17.24 -12.90 15.36
C ASP A 535 -16.39 -13.42 16.51
N SER A 536 -16.74 -14.58 17.08
CA SER A 536 -15.90 -15.26 18.07
C SER A 536 -14.74 -16.05 17.45
N GLY A 537 -14.81 -16.35 16.15
CA GLY A 537 -13.75 -17.00 15.37
C GLY A 537 -13.31 -16.16 14.17
N SER A 538 -12.94 -16.83 13.09
CA SER A 538 -12.48 -16.30 11.80
C SER A 538 -13.60 -16.45 10.75
N SER A 539 -14.73 -15.79 10.98
CA SER A 539 -15.83 -15.74 10.00
C SER A 539 -16.41 -14.33 9.85
N GLY A 540 -15.79 -13.36 10.50
CA GLY A 540 -16.24 -11.97 10.56
C GLY A 540 -15.73 -11.12 9.40
N ARG A 541 -15.97 -11.59 8.17
CA ARG A 541 -15.51 -10.95 6.92
C ARG A 541 -16.55 -10.06 6.24
N ILE A 542 -16.07 -9.10 5.48
CA ILE A 542 -16.85 -8.24 4.58
C ILE A 542 -16.52 -8.61 3.14
N GLU A 543 -17.54 -8.85 2.33
CA GLU A 543 -17.40 -9.18 0.92
C GLU A 543 -17.97 -8.09 0.03
N LEU A 544 -17.13 -7.49 -0.79
CA LEU A 544 -17.49 -6.47 -1.77
C LEU A 544 -17.75 -7.15 -3.11
N ARG A 545 -19.04 -7.44 -3.40
CA ARG A 545 -19.45 -8.22 -4.59
C ARG A 545 -20.15 -7.41 -5.68
N GLY A 546 -20.73 -6.26 -5.33
CA GLY A 546 -21.49 -5.43 -6.26
C GLY A 546 -20.76 -4.17 -6.73
N THR A 547 -21.50 -3.30 -7.39
CA THR A 547 -21.02 -2.00 -7.89
C THR A 547 -21.70 -0.84 -7.16
N GLY A 548 -21.02 0.30 -7.07
CA GLY A 548 -21.57 1.48 -6.38
C GLY A 548 -21.61 1.32 -4.85
N ILE A 549 -20.66 0.55 -4.29
CA ILE A 549 -20.48 0.42 -2.85
C ILE A 549 -19.67 1.61 -2.34
N LYS A 550 -20.18 2.28 -1.31
CA LYS A 550 -19.55 3.44 -0.68
C LYS A 550 -19.62 3.31 0.83
N VAL A 551 -18.47 3.33 1.49
CA VAL A 551 -18.40 3.38 2.96
C VAL A 551 -17.53 4.58 3.34
N ALA A 552 -18.09 5.51 4.11
CA ALA A 552 -17.41 6.73 4.53
C ALA A 552 -17.57 6.94 6.03
N PRO A 553 -16.57 7.49 6.72
CA PRO A 553 -16.64 7.71 8.16
C PRO A 553 -17.56 8.89 8.49
N VAL A 554 -17.84 9.04 9.77
CA VAL A 554 -18.44 10.26 10.32
C VAL A 554 -17.33 11.09 10.96
N SER A 555 -17.25 12.36 10.58
CA SER A 555 -16.42 13.32 11.30
C SER A 555 -17.04 13.59 12.67
N LEU A 556 -16.22 13.43 13.70
CA LEU A 556 -16.60 13.74 15.06
C LEU A 556 -16.71 15.27 15.23
N PRO A 557 -17.61 15.75 16.11
CA PRO A 557 -17.65 17.15 16.46
C PRO A 557 -16.29 17.61 17.03
N SER A 558 -15.93 18.87 16.79
CA SER A 558 -14.66 19.43 17.24
C SER A 558 -14.52 19.41 18.76
N LEU A 559 -13.27 19.28 19.22
CA LEU A 559 -12.92 19.53 20.62
C LEU A 559 -12.74 21.04 20.83
N TYR A 560 -13.07 21.51 22.03
CA TYR A 560 -12.96 22.89 22.42
C TYR A 560 -11.50 23.34 22.35
N GLY A 561 -11.23 24.34 21.51
CA GLY A 561 -9.87 24.86 21.29
C GLY A 561 -8.99 23.98 20.38
N ASP A 562 -9.53 22.92 19.78
CA ASP A 562 -8.82 22.05 18.82
C ASP A 562 -9.48 22.16 17.43
N SER A 563 -8.66 22.40 16.40
CA SER A 563 -9.10 22.45 15.00
C SER A 563 -8.96 21.10 14.28
N THR A 564 -8.44 20.07 14.95
CA THR A 564 -8.24 18.74 14.36
C THR A 564 -9.58 18.09 14.04
N ILE A 565 -9.71 17.57 12.81
CA ILE A 565 -10.87 16.79 12.40
C ILE A 565 -10.61 15.33 12.77
N TYR A 566 -11.37 14.83 13.74
CA TYR A 566 -11.31 13.43 14.14
C TYR A 566 -12.35 12.58 13.42
N GLN A 567 -11.98 11.38 13.02
CA GLN A 567 -12.88 10.41 12.39
C GLN A 567 -12.75 9.05 13.06
N LEU A 568 -13.89 8.36 13.23
CA LEU A 568 -13.91 6.95 13.61
C LEU A 568 -13.52 6.05 12.41
N PRO A 569 -13.13 4.79 12.63
CA PRO A 569 -12.95 3.84 11.54
C PRO A 569 -14.22 3.72 10.70
N SER A 570 -14.08 3.60 9.39
CA SER A 570 -15.22 3.36 8.49
C SER A 570 -15.53 1.86 8.41
N ILE A 571 -14.51 1.01 8.50
CA ILE A 571 -14.63 -0.45 8.50
C ILE A 571 -13.78 -1.05 9.62
N ILE A 572 -14.38 -1.98 10.36
CA ILE A 572 -13.72 -2.88 11.30
C ILE A 572 -14.22 -4.29 10.98
N ALA A 573 -13.44 -5.06 10.24
CA ALA A 573 -13.69 -6.48 10.00
C ALA A 573 -12.86 -7.33 10.98
N ARG A 574 -13.48 -8.37 11.54
CA ARG A 574 -12.82 -9.30 12.48
C ARG A 574 -11.92 -10.31 11.78
N ASP A 575 -12.13 -10.49 10.49
CA ASP A 575 -11.42 -11.41 9.60
C ASP A 575 -11.03 -10.59 8.36
N ASP A 576 -11.64 -10.86 7.21
CA ASP A 576 -11.21 -10.29 5.93
C ASP A 576 -12.07 -9.13 5.44
N VAL A 577 -11.47 -8.33 4.57
CA VAL A 577 -12.16 -7.44 3.62
C VAL A 577 -11.84 -7.94 2.22
N GLU A 578 -12.79 -8.66 1.63
CA GLU A 578 -12.65 -9.34 0.35
C GLU A 578 -13.26 -8.53 -0.79
N VAL A 579 -12.54 -8.41 -1.91
CA VAL A 579 -12.99 -7.71 -3.12
C VAL A 579 -13.09 -8.69 -4.27
N TYR A 580 -14.31 -8.90 -4.77
CA TYR A 580 -14.60 -9.89 -5.81
C TYR A 580 -14.55 -9.29 -7.22
N SER A 581 -14.27 -10.17 -8.20
CA SER A 581 -14.22 -9.84 -9.64
C SER A 581 -15.46 -9.08 -10.12
N GLY A 582 -15.22 -7.96 -10.81
CA GLY A 582 -16.25 -7.09 -11.39
C GLY A 582 -16.93 -6.14 -10.40
N SER A 583 -16.54 -6.13 -9.12
CA SER A 583 -17.05 -5.21 -8.11
C SER A 583 -16.49 -3.79 -8.27
N SER A 584 -17.17 -2.80 -7.69
CA SER A 584 -16.71 -1.41 -7.64
C SER A 584 -17.07 -0.78 -6.30
N SER A 585 -16.02 -0.43 -5.53
CA SER A 585 -16.14 0.05 -4.16
C SER A 585 -15.27 1.29 -3.88
N SER A 586 -15.79 2.21 -3.08
CA SER A 586 -15.05 3.35 -2.53
C SER A 586 -15.17 3.35 -1.01
N LEU A 587 -14.03 3.19 -0.34
CA LEU A 587 -13.89 3.15 1.10
C LEU A 587 -13.09 4.40 1.50
N SER A 588 -13.68 5.28 2.31
CA SER A 588 -12.99 6.46 2.85
C SER A 588 -12.70 6.26 4.32
N GLY A 589 -11.68 6.94 4.84
CA GLY A 589 -11.29 6.87 6.25
C GLY A 589 -10.40 5.68 6.57
N LEU A 590 -10.48 5.23 7.83
CA LEU A 590 -9.69 4.10 8.31
C LEU A 590 -10.42 2.77 8.08
N VAL A 591 -9.77 1.87 7.34
CA VAL A 591 -10.19 0.49 7.08
C VAL A 591 -9.30 -0.45 7.90
N MET A 592 -9.92 -1.28 8.74
CA MET A 592 -9.25 -2.33 9.51
C MET A 592 -9.77 -3.71 9.07
N ALA A 593 -8.89 -4.54 8.51
CA ALA A 593 -9.11 -5.96 8.28
C ALA A 593 -8.23 -6.75 9.26
N TRP A 594 -8.78 -7.65 10.06
CA TRP A 594 -8.00 -8.30 11.12
C TRP A 594 -7.10 -9.42 10.61
N ASP A 595 -7.51 -10.08 9.53
CA ASP A 595 -6.65 -10.95 8.72
C ASP A 595 -6.42 -10.22 7.39
N ASP A 596 -7.23 -10.45 6.35
CA ASP A 596 -6.76 -10.09 5.02
C ASP A 596 -7.53 -8.90 4.42
N LEU A 597 -6.82 -7.95 3.80
CA LEU A 597 -7.41 -7.23 2.69
C LEU A 597 -7.06 -7.98 1.41
N GLN A 598 -8.01 -8.77 0.90
CA GLN A 598 -7.82 -9.58 -0.30
C GLN A 598 -8.63 -9.03 -1.47
N CYS A 599 -7.97 -8.75 -2.59
CA CYS A 599 -8.60 -8.53 -3.87
C CYS A 599 -8.31 -9.71 -4.78
N PHE A 600 -9.24 -10.66 -4.82
CA PHE A 600 -9.16 -11.86 -5.63
C PHE A 600 -8.88 -11.58 -7.10
N GLN A 601 -8.28 -12.56 -7.75
CA GLN A 601 -8.11 -12.58 -9.19
C GLN A 601 -9.45 -12.37 -9.91
N GLY A 602 -9.41 -11.58 -10.97
CA GLY A 602 -10.61 -11.28 -11.74
C GLY A 602 -10.44 -10.20 -12.78
N LYS A 603 -11.54 -9.70 -13.31
CA LYS A 603 -11.50 -8.78 -14.45
C LYS A 603 -10.79 -7.47 -14.11
N GLN A 604 -10.09 -6.87 -15.08
CA GLN A 604 -9.53 -5.52 -14.99
C GLN A 604 -10.59 -4.42 -14.84
N SER A 605 -11.89 -4.75 -14.87
CA SER A 605 -12.99 -3.84 -14.50
C SER A 605 -13.21 -3.73 -12.99
N THR A 606 -12.63 -4.63 -12.20
CA THR A 606 -12.72 -4.61 -10.73
C THR A 606 -12.08 -3.34 -10.20
N ALA A 607 -12.76 -2.63 -9.30
CA ALA A 607 -12.32 -1.35 -8.78
C ALA A 607 -12.48 -1.26 -7.26
N LEU A 608 -11.43 -0.79 -6.60
CA LEU A 608 -11.39 -0.48 -5.18
C LEU A 608 -10.65 0.84 -5.01
N SER A 609 -11.25 1.80 -4.32
CA SER A 609 -10.55 3.01 -3.88
C SER A 609 -10.63 3.13 -2.38
N VAL A 610 -9.49 2.99 -1.71
CA VAL A 610 -9.32 3.29 -0.29
C VAL A 610 -8.67 4.67 -0.17
N THR A 611 -9.40 5.66 0.35
CA THR A 611 -8.88 7.00 0.64
C THR A 611 -8.82 7.20 2.15
N GLY A 612 -7.62 7.03 2.71
CA GLY A 612 -7.37 7.09 4.14
C GLY A 612 -6.25 6.14 4.57
N GLN A 613 -6.46 5.46 5.69
CA GLN A 613 -5.50 4.49 6.22
C GLN A 613 -6.06 3.08 6.10
N LEU A 614 -5.22 2.14 5.64
CA LEU A 614 -5.50 0.71 5.68
C LEU A 614 -4.60 0.06 6.72
N ILE A 615 -5.19 -0.76 7.59
CA ILE A 615 -4.46 -1.62 8.50
C ILE A 615 -4.97 -3.05 8.25
N ALA A 616 -4.07 -3.99 7.96
CA ALA A 616 -4.41 -5.38 7.67
C ALA A 616 -3.41 -6.38 8.27
N GLY A 617 -3.85 -7.61 8.54
CA GLY A 617 -2.99 -8.74 8.84
C GLY A 617 -2.23 -9.22 7.59
N GLU A 618 -2.89 -9.29 6.45
CA GLU A 618 -2.26 -9.56 5.15
C GLU A 618 -2.82 -8.62 4.09
N LEU A 619 -2.03 -8.40 3.04
CA LEU A 619 -2.43 -7.60 1.89
C LEU A 619 -2.20 -8.43 0.64
N GLU A 620 -3.30 -8.89 0.06
CA GLU A 620 -3.28 -9.74 -1.13
C GLU A 620 -4.02 -9.02 -2.25
N ILE A 621 -3.27 -8.50 -3.21
CA ILE A 621 -3.83 -7.93 -4.43
C ILE A 621 -3.41 -8.85 -5.57
N GLU A 622 -4.31 -9.76 -5.96
CA GLU A 622 -4.04 -10.77 -6.97
C GLU A 622 -4.14 -10.22 -8.40
N ALA A 623 -3.67 -11.00 -9.35
CA ALA A 623 -3.68 -10.67 -10.76
C ALA A 623 -5.10 -10.37 -11.31
N ARG A 624 -5.24 -9.37 -12.18
CA ARG A 624 -6.33 -9.27 -13.15
C ARG A 624 -6.19 -10.29 -14.30
N ASP A 625 -7.32 -10.90 -14.69
CA ASP A 625 -7.44 -11.95 -15.72
C ASP A 625 -6.78 -11.58 -17.05
N GLU A 626 -6.92 -10.32 -17.49
CA GLU A 626 -6.38 -9.87 -18.76
C GLU A 626 -4.86 -9.83 -18.77
N TRP A 627 -4.27 -9.50 -17.63
CA TRP A 627 -2.83 -9.40 -17.45
C TRP A 627 -2.20 -10.76 -17.14
N ASP A 628 -2.96 -11.72 -16.58
CA ASP A 628 -2.48 -13.05 -16.21
C ASP A 628 -2.32 -13.90 -17.47
N GLN A 629 -1.12 -13.84 -18.05
CA GLN A 629 -0.79 -14.45 -19.32
C GLN A 629 0.44 -15.33 -19.17
N SER A 630 0.53 -16.36 -20.02
CA SER A 630 1.67 -17.27 -20.00
C SER A 630 3.00 -16.56 -20.29
N SER A 631 4.08 -17.15 -19.78
CA SER A 631 5.46 -16.77 -20.07
C SER A 631 5.73 -16.52 -21.56
N SER A 632 5.29 -17.43 -22.42
CA SER A 632 5.50 -17.35 -23.86
C SER A 632 4.74 -16.21 -24.52
N TRP A 633 3.58 -15.85 -23.97
CA TRP A 633 2.81 -14.70 -24.43
C TRP A 633 3.58 -13.41 -24.15
N TRP A 634 4.05 -13.25 -22.92
CA TRP A 634 4.82 -12.09 -22.47
C TRP A 634 6.13 -11.90 -23.24
N ASP A 635 6.88 -12.98 -23.46
CA ASP A 635 8.09 -12.96 -24.28
C ASP A 635 7.81 -12.49 -25.72
N SER A 636 6.71 -12.98 -26.31
CA SER A 636 6.29 -12.56 -27.65
C SER A 636 5.94 -11.09 -27.69
N ARG A 637 5.18 -10.60 -26.71
CA ARG A 637 4.79 -9.18 -26.62
C ARG A 637 6.01 -8.28 -26.44
N HIS A 638 6.95 -8.67 -25.61
CA HIS A 638 8.18 -7.90 -25.40
C HIS A 638 8.99 -7.78 -26.69
N LYS A 639 9.17 -8.89 -27.42
CA LYS A 639 9.86 -8.88 -28.73
C LYS A 639 9.17 -7.99 -29.75
N GLU A 640 7.85 -8.05 -29.85
CA GLU A 640 7.05 -7.20 -30.75
C GLU A 640 7.20 -5.72 -30.39
N PHE A 641 7.17 -5.40 -29.10
CA PHE A 641 7.37 -4.06 -28.59
C PHE A 641 8.79 -3.53 -28.87
N LEU A 642 9.83 -4.35 -28.69
CA LEU A 642 11.20 -3.94 -29.03
C LEU A 642 11.37 -3.74 -30.54
N ALA A 643 10.75 -4.59 -31.37
CA ALA A 643 10.81 -4.47 -32.83
C ALA A 643 10.18 -3.17 -33.34
N GLN A 644 9.07 -2.73 -32.74
CA GLN A 644 8.41 -1.50 -33.18
C GLN A 644 9.18 -0.22 -32.83
N LEU A 645 10.11 -0.24 -31.87
CA LEU A 645 10.92 0.92 -31.50
C LEU A 645 11.77 1.47 -32.67
N GLY A 646 12.06 0.64 -33.68
CA GLY A 646 12.76 1.05 -34.90
C GLY A 646 11.86 1.64 -36.00
N GLY A 647 10.56 1.77 -35.76
CA GLY A 647 9.59 2.30 -36.72
C GLY A 647 9.59 3.83 -36.85
N SER A 648 8.80 4.37 -37.76
CA SER A 648 8.69 5.82 -38.02
C SER A 648 7.92 6.61 -36.96
N SER A 649 7.12 5.93 -36.12
CA SER A 649 6.35 6.52 -35.01
C SER A 649 6.19 5.51 -33.87
N PRO A 650 7.29 5.18 -33.17
CA PRO A 650 7.27 4.14 -32.16
C PRO A 650 6.47 4.57 -30.92
N ASN A 651 5.81 3.62 -30.27
CA ASN A 651 5.36 3.81 -28.91
C ASN A 651 6.58 3.62 -27.97
N PRO A 652 6.99 4.64 -27.20
CA PRO A 652 8.18 4.55 -26.38
C PRO A 652 7.99 3.74 -25.08
N TYR A 653 6.75 3.55 -24.62
CA TYR A 653 6.43 2.96 -23.32
C TYR A 653 5.61 1.67 -23.45
N PHE A 654 6.17 0.57 -22.96
CA PHE A 654 5.56 -0.75 -22.96
C PHE A 654 4.13 -0.80 -22.41
N PRO A 655 3.79 -0.22 -21.24
CA PRO A 655 2.41 -0.21 -20.75
C PRO A 655 1.42 0.45 -21.72
N THR A 656 1.79 1.58 -22.34
CA THR A 656 0.92 2.25 -23.30
C THR A 656 0.81 1.49 -24.62
N TRP A 657 1.87 0.79 -25.02
CA TRP A 657 1.86 -0.10 -26.18
C TRP A 657 0.95 -1.32 -25.93
N LEU A 658 1.03 -1.92 -24.74
CA LEU A 658 0.16 -3.03 -24.32
C LEU A 658 -1.32 -2.59 -24.28
N GLN A 659 -1.63 -1.40 -23.76
CA GLN A 659 -3.01 -0.88 -23.80
C GLN A 659 -3.51 -0.70 -25.24
N THR A 660 -2.68 -0.12 -26.10
CA THR A 660 -3.07 0.19 -27.49
C THR A 660 -3.25 -1.08 -28.35
N ASN A 661 -2.37 -2.07 -28.18
CA ASN A 661 -2.30 -3.23 -29.08
C ASN A 661 -2.96 -4.49 -28.49
N HIS A 662 -3.11 -4.56 -27.16
CA HIS A 662 -3.55 -5.76 -26.44
C HIS A 662 -4.66 -5.50 -25.42
N ALA A 663 -5.20 -4.27 -25.34
CA ALA A 663 -6.30 -3.90 -24.43
C ALA A 663 -6.02 -4.17 -22.93
N LEU A 664 -4.74 -4.20 -22.56
CA LEU A 664 -4.29 -4.26 -21.16
C LEU A 664 -4.36 -2.87 -20.55
N ASP A 665 -5.33 -2.65 -19.68
CA ASP A 665 -5.53 -1.36 -19.04
C ASP A 665 -4.53 -1.15 -17.91
N TYR A 666 -3.51 -0.31 -18.14
CA TYR A 666 -2.49 -0.03 -17.13
C TYR A 666 -2.95 1.00 -16.08
N GLN A 667 -4.13 1.60 -16.26
CA GLN A 667 -4.62 2.59 -15.30
C GLN A 667 -5.15 1.88 -14.05
N PRO A 668 -4.60 2.19 -12.86
CA PRO A 668 -4.95 1.49 -11.63
C PRO A 668 -6.38 1.83 -11.22
N LYS A 669 -7.23 0.80 -11.19
CA LYS A 669 -8.59 0.86 -10.61
C LYS A 669 -8.62 0.37 -9.16
N LEU A 670 -7.55 -0.29 -8.73
CA LEU A 670 -7.27 -0.62 -7.35
C LEU A 670 -6.31 0.46 -6.81
N THR A 671 -6.80 1.26 -5.87
CA THR A 671 -6.07 2.40 -5.34
C THR A 671 -6.17 2.44 -3.83
N ILE A 672 -5.04 2.68 -3.16
CA ILE A 672 -4.96 2.99 -1.75
C ILE A 672 -4.14 4.27 -1.61
N GLN A 673 -4.68 5.29 -0.95
CA GLN A 673 -4.02 6.59 -0.85
C GLN A 673 -4.34 7.30 0.46
N PRO A 674 -3.44 8.13 1.00
CA PRO A 674 -3.73 8.92 2.18
C PRO A 674 -4.88 9.90 1.92
N ASP A 675 -5.61 10.25 2.97
CA ASP A 675 -6.64 11.28 2.90
C ASP A 675 -5.99 12.66 2.71
N PRO A 676 -6.32 13.41 1.64
CA PRO A 676 -5.73 14.73 1.38
C PRO A 676 -6.18 15.80 2.39
N SER A 677 -7.21 15.56 3.19
CA SER A 677 -7.84 16.55 4.07
C SER A 677 -7.24 16.67 5.47
N SER A 678 -6.10 16.01 5.75
CA SER A 678 -5.39 16.06 7.05
C SER A 678 -6.28 15.69 8.26
N VAL A 679 -6.98 14.57 8.16
CA VAL A 679 -7.80 14.01 9.25
C VAL A 679 -6.96 13.19 10.24
N SER A 680 -7.41 13.10 11.49
CA SER A 680 -6.84 12.18 12.48
C SER A 680 -7.85 11.07 12.81
N TYR A 681 -7.47 9.83 12.53
CA TYR A 681 -8.28 8.67 12.92
C TYR A 681 -8.22 8.43 14.44
N HIS A 682 -9.38 8.15 15.02
CA HIS A 682 -9.56 7.84 16.44
C HIS A 682 -10.06 6.40 16.62
N TRP A 683 -9.24 5.55 17.22
CA TRP A 683 -9.65 4.19 17.58
C TRP A 683 -10.33 4.20 18.95
N HIS A 684 -11.64 3.99 18.97
CA HIS A 684 -12.46 4.10 20.18
C HIS A 684 -12.62 2.76 20.89
N ASP A 685 -12.39 2.76 22.21
CA ASP A 685 -12.80 1.69 23.13
C ASP A 685 -14.31 1.81 23.41
N TRP A 686 -15.09 0.98 22.72
CA TRP A 686 -16.56 0.97 22.79
C TRP A 686 -17.14 0.56 24.16
N SER A 687 -16.31 0.11 25.11
CA SER A 687 -16.74 -0.11 26.50
C SER A 687 -16.83 1.20 27.31
N LYS A 688 -16.29 2.29 26.78
CA LYS A 688 -16.25 3.62 27.40
C LYS A 688 -17.06 4.63 26.60
N PRO A 689 -17.43 5.77 27.21
CA PRO A 689 -17.99 6.88 26.46
C PRO A 689 -16.98 7.49 25.47
N LEU A 690 -17.47 8.00 24.33
CA LEU A 690 -16.61 8.62 23.31
C LEU A 690 -15.84 9.85 23.82
N PHE A 691 -16.56 10.77 24.47
CA PHE A 691 -16.02 11.97 25.11
C PHE A 691 -15.93 11.77 26.62
N GLU A 692 -14.84 12.21 27.21
CA GLU A 692 -14.58 12.08 28.65
C GLU A 692 -14.40 13.45 29.31
N ALA A 693 -14.47 13.48 30.64
CA ALA A 693 -14.06 14.67 31.39
C ALA A 693 -12.58 14.96 31.15
N HIS A 694 -12.23 16.23 30.92
CA HIS A 694 -10.84 16.64 30.81
C HIS A 694 -10.16 16.46 32.18
N PRO A 695 -8.87 16.06 32.26
CA PRO A 695 -8.17 15.88 33.54
C PRO A 695 -8.14 17.13 34.43
N ASP A 696 -8.15 18.32 33.81
CA ASP A 696 -8.22 19.61 34.50
C ASP A 696 -9.64 19.99 34.97
N ASP A 697 -10.65 19.22 34.56
CA ASP A 697 -12.03 19.40 34.98
C ASP A 697 -12.40 18.39 36.07
N GLY A 698 -13.15 18.85 37.07
CA GLY A 698 -13.73 17.95 38.08
C GLY A 698 -14.85 17.04 37.55
N GLY A 699 -15.19 17.10 36.26
CA GLY A 699 -16.27 16.37 35.60
C GLY A 699 -16.57 16.93 34.20
N LEU A 700 -17.76 16.64 33.66
CA LEU A 700 -18.16 17.18 32.35
C LEU A 700 -18.45 18.69 32.42
N ARG A 701 -18.32 19.38 31.29
CA ARG A 701 -18.57 20.82 31.16
C ARG A 701 -19.69 21.09 30.17
N TRP A 702 -20.47 22.12 30.45
CA TRP A 702 -21.73 22.40 29.76
C TRP A 702 -21.91 23.89 29.53
N ASP A 703 -22.28 24.28 28.32
CA ASP A 703 -22.71 25.63 27.98
C ASP A 703 -24.23 25.75 28.12
N LEU A 704 -24.69 26.77 28.83
CA LEU A 704 -26.11 27.08 28.94
C LEU A 704 -26.62 27.73 27.64
N LEU A 705 -27.52 27.05 26.94
CA LEU A 705 -28.10 27.54 25.69
C LEU A 705 -29.46 28.21 25.92
N GLU A 706 -30.28 27.62 26.78
CA GLU A 706 -31.65 28.09 27.00
C GLU A 706 -32.04 28.02 28.47
N TRP A 707 -32.79 29.03 28.92
CA TRP A 707 -33.45 29.07 30.21
C TRP A 707 -34.90 29.55 30.06
N GLN A 708 -35.85 28.67 30.34
CA GLN A 708 -37.27 28.97 30.35
C GLN A 708 -37.80 28.89 31.78
N ASP A 709 -38.19 30.04 32.32
CA ASP A 709 -38.92 30.13 33.58
C ASP A 709 -40.41 30.10 33.26
N GLY A 710 -41.06 28.96 33.52
CA GLY A 710 -42.49 28.77 33.21
C GLY A 710 -43.38 29.67 34.07
N ASN A 711 -44.69 29.65 33.79
CA ASN A 711 -45.74 30.17 34.68
C ASN A 711 -46.61 29.04 35.21
#